data_AF-A0A9X3ENC7-F1
#
_entry.id   AF-A0A9X3ENC7-F1
#
_cell.length_a   1.000
_cell.length_b   1.000
_cell.length_c   1.000
_cell.angle_alpha   90.00
_cell.angle_beta   90.00
_cell.angle_gamma   90.00
#
_symmetry.space_group_name_H-M   'P 1'
#
loop_
_entity.id
_entity.type
_entity.pdbx_description
1 polymer ?
#
loop_
_entity_poly.entity_id
_entity_poly.type
_entity_poly.pdbx_seq_one_letter_code
_entity_poly.pdbx_strand_id
1 'polypeptide(L)'
;MSELRSVLFQFLTQPSDPARRSELAASLGSVDLAAARAEAKQDPGSGDAAAKVVGRMLLDGASNEEVVEFAKLAAQKAPREGAGNDVALLAGVVVWRLSGQSTQAEPYFRRVRRNEPANPQILAFYREMFSSDADASQLMQVLVQARRSLKKEDTDQRFALAHEMADLAEKKLGSIDRAIEVWRSVLREDGYDPRAAKALERLYREGQKWTALVELLKEEFDRVADRPENRDERIGRLLEIAELYRDHLRLDAMALATLQRILDINPRHAATIKALADTYGASGRWNDLLTVYGRLLDAARTEKDVPRQVDMLRRISSIWVDQLDNTSKGMEPLHEALRLQPDDRETRDALARIHELRKDWRALIDLRKDELASASGERACELRIALARIAEEKLNDRAEAITAWREVLAQHGDVEEAFVALIDLYEREGRWAEAVDVLRRQIDAAAAPVRKVELLGRLAHLQADRLGEPGAAIETWAAVARLDPTHHEASHALREAYVTAGRWDDLVALYEAQGRLGEVLDVLYAAAEQMADEDQQIALYQRIAGLARDRLNAPERGLTALERVLALRPTDLAVARELLPIYREQGNWTRMLATYEVLLAGAADDDDRLELIAVMRDIALQKLNDPKQAMLWAARAYELRPTDGVLRAGLEAAAGRADGWAELSAIYERRIAAADCDNGERLELLDKLATIARERLGEPLEAQRFFRQILDLDPANKVAHAALEEIYTATSRWADLAGVFLTRLSVTKENNVRLPLLRRVGALQEHKVGDLDAAIETYREILGLAPGDHEALDALTRLYRARARWAELAEVLQRRLDSGDLGNDHIPALFELSQLHATRLLNSQKAIAGFLQILDVEPDHLPTIDALEVLRRFDPSSALAIMRGLLPYYRSIHDHGREAEAMEVITMAEPDAATRANGLASLAALYSQMEGRRADALRVRRELFVMNPEDAALRGEVERTGRELQRMDLVAGAYGQILQNMRRAEEAAEAEGRAVSRSSRRSTRTCCWPAPSRCATTSSSTTRPRPRSPSCSTATRPTRSLTTRSTSC
;
A
#
# COMPACT_ATOMS: atom_id res chain seq x y z
N MET A 1 102.61 45.39 -60.11
CA MET A 1 103.18 46.04 -58.92
C MET A 1 104.65 45.65 -58.81
N SER A 2 105.51 46.58 -58.42
CA SER A 2 106.91 46.27 -58.07
C SER A 2 106.96 45.26 -56.92
N GLU A 3 108.03 44.47 -56.85
CA GLU A 3 108.28 43.53 -55.74
C GLU A 3 108.25 44.23 -54.37
N LEU A 4 108.86 45.41 -54.25
CA LEU A 4 108.85 46.22 -53.02
C LEU A 4 107.44 46.57 -52.53
N ARG A 5 106.58 47.11 -53.40
CA ARG A 5 105.19 47.42 -53.05
C ARG A 5 104.39 46.19 -52.65
N SER A 6 104.62 45.05 -53.30
CA SER A 6 103.97 43.78 -52.94
C SER A 6 104.38 43.34 -51.53
N VAL A 7 105.69 43.34 -51.23
CA VAL A 7 106.23 43.01 -49.91
C VAL A 7 105.73 43.99 -48.84
N LEU A 8 105.69 45.28 -49.15
CA LEU A 8 105.15 46.30 -48.25
C LEU A 8 103.66 46.10 -47.97
N PHE A 9 102.85 45.78 -48.97
CA PHE A 9 101.43 45.49 -48.76
C PHE A 9 101.21 44.22 -47.93
N GLN A 10 102.02 43.18 -48.15
CA GLN A 10 102.00 41.97 -47.33
C GLN A 10 102.39 42.26 -45.87
N PHE A 11 103.43 43.07 -45.66
CA PHE A 11 103.79 43.54 -44.32
C PHE A 11 102.67 44.33 -43.66
N LEU A 12 102.03 45.27 -44.37
CA LEU A 12 100.92 46.07 -43.84
C LEU A 12 99.68 45.23 -43.50
N THR A 13 99.47 44.09 -44.16
CA THR A 13 98.41 43.15 -43.78
C THR A 13 98.73 42.34 -42.53
N GLN A 14 100.01 42.12 -42.22
CA GLN A 14 100.48 41.32 -41.08
C GLN A 14 101.70 41.98 -40.40
N PRO A 15 101.55 43.17 -39.79
CA PRO A 15 102.69 43.95 -39.31
C PRO A 15 103.41 43.31 -38.10
N SER A 16 102.75 42.36 -37.43
CA SER A 16 103.29 41.62 -36.28
C SER A 16 104.21 40.46 -36.67
N ASP A 17 104.26 40.07 -37.95
CA ASP A 17 105.05 38.92 -38.40
C ASP A 17 106.54 39.30 -38.59
N PRO A 18 107.47 38.72 -37.80
CA PRO A 18 108.89 39.02 -37.93
C PRO A 18 109.49 38.62 -39.29
N ALA A 19 108.93 37.60 -39.97
CA ALA A 19 109.39 37.20 -41.29
C ALA A 19 109.10 38.29 -42.34
N ARG A 20 107.90 38.86 -42.32
CA ARG A 20 107.51 39.98 -43.19
C ARG A 20 108.32 41.23 -42.93
N ARG A 21 108.65 41.50 -41.66
CA ARG A 21 109.54 42.60 -41.30
C ARG A 21 110.94 42.41 -41.88
N SER A 22 111.46 41.18 -41.86
CA SER A 22 112.76 40.83 -42.45
C SER A 22 112.75 40.94 -43.98
N GLU A 23 111.69 40.48 -44.65
CA GLU A 23 111.52 40.61 -46.10
C GLU A 23 111.48 42.09 -46.53
N LEU A 24 110.72 42.92 -45.79
CA LEU A 24 110.66 44.36 -46.06
C LEU A 24 112.04 45.00 -45.90
N ALA A 25 112.77 44.67 -44.83
CA ALA A 25 114.13 45.15 -44.62
C ALA A 25 115.09 44.73 -45.75
N ALA A 26 115.01 43.47 -46.21
CA ALA A 26 115.82 42.98 -47.31
C ALA A 26 115.52 43.71 -48.63
N SER A 27 114.25 43.98 -48.94
CA SER A 27 113.83 44.67 -50.17
C SER A 27 114.24 46.15 -50.22
N LEU A 28 114.42 46.80 -49.07
CA LEU A 28 114.84 48.20 -48.97
C LEU A 28 116.37 48.39 -48.99
N GLY A 29 117.12 47.34 -48.68
CA GLY A 29 118.59 47.36 -48.65
C GLY A 29 119.16 48.44 -47.71
N SER A 30 120.26 49.08 -48.13
CA SER A 30 120.98 50.10 -47.35
C SER A 30 120.47 51.53 -47.53
N VAL A 31 119.28 51.72 -48.12
CA VAL A 31 118.71 53.06 -48.36
C VAL A 31 118.27 53.66 -47.01
N ASP A 32 118.77 54.85 -46.71
CA ASP A 32 118.35 55.61 -45.52
C ASP A 32 117.08 56.45 -45.79
N LEU A 33 116.43 56.91 -44.72
CA LEU A 33 115.18 57.66 -44.82
C LEU A 33 115.34 59.00 -45.55
N ALA A 34 116.52 59.63 -45.47
CA ALA A 34 116.79 60.92 -46.11
C ALA A 34 116.90 60.77 -47.64
N ALA A 35 117.62 59.74 -48.11
CA ALA A 35 117.74 59.38 -49.51
C ALA A 35 116.39 58.99 -50.10
N ALA A 36 115.61 58.16 -49.38
CA ALA A 36 114.25 57.79 -49.81
C ALA A 36 113.34 59.03 -49.93
N ARG A 37 113.40 59.98 -48.99
CA ARG A 37 112.61 61.23 -49.05
C ARG A 37 113.05 62.14 -50.19
N ALA A 38 114.34 62.19 -50.51
CA ALA A 38 114.85 62.95 -51.64
C ALA A 38 114.37 62.36 -52.97
N GLU A 39 114.41 61.03 -53.12
CA GLU A 39 113.91 60.29 -54.29
C GLU A 39 112.41 60.53 -54.49
N ALA A 40 111.59 60.40 -53.43
CA ALA A 40 110.15 60.66 -53.49
C ALA A 40 109.80 62.13 -53.79
N LYS A 41 110.71 63.07 -53.49
CA LYS A 41 110.54 64.49 -53.84
C LYS A 41 110.92 64.78 -55.29
N GLN A 42 111.90 64.07 -55.84
CA GLN A 42 112.31 64.17 -57.24
C GLN A 42 111.27 63.57 -58.19
N ASP A 43 110.64 62.47 -57.79
CA ASP A 43 109.56 61.84 -58.54
C ASP A 43 108.31 61.61 -57.65
N PRO A 44 107.44 62.63 -57.52
CA PRO A 44 106.20 62.53 -56.73
C PRO A 44 105.18 61.54 -57.29
N GLY A 45 105.35 61.06 -58.52
CA GLY A 45 104.47 60.10 -59.16
C GLY A 45 104.86 58.64 -58.93
N SER A 46 106.07 58.38 -58.44
CA SER A 46 106.57 57.01 -58.25
C SER A 46 106.01 56.38 -56.97
N GLY A 47 105.16 55.37 -57.15
CA GLY A 47 104.68 54.53 -56.06
C GLY A 47 105.81 53.77 -55.34
N ASP A 48 106.90 53.45 -56.05
CA ASP A 48 108.03 52.72 -55.48
C ASP A 48 108.89 53.66 -54.61
N ALA A 49 109.11 54.89 -55.05
CA ALA A 49 109.79 55.91 -54.23
C ALA A 49 109.00 56.23 -52.96
N ALA A 50 107.67 56.36 -53.07
CA ALA A 50 106.80 56.53 -51.91
C ALA A 50 106.82 55.28 -51.00
N ALA A 51 106.83 54.06 -51.56
CA ALA A 51 106.91 52.82 -50.81
C ALA A 51 108.24 52.66 -50.06
N LYS A 52 109.35 53.12 -50.64
CA LYS A 52 110.65 53.16 -49.95
C LYS A 52 110.60 54.01 -48.68
N VAL A 53 110.00 55.20 -48.77
CA VAL A 53 109.86 56.10 -47.61
C VAL A 53 108.97 55.46 -46.55
N VAL A 54 107.79 54.98 -46.94
CA VAL A 54 106.84 54.34 -46.02
C VAL A 54 107.46 53.10 -45.35
N GLY A 55 108.06 52.22 -46.14
CA GLY A 55 108.70 51.00 -45.63
C GLY A 55 109.86 51.32 -44.68
N ARG A 56 110.68 52.33 -44.99
CA ARG A 56 111.76 52.75 -44.11
C ARG A 56 111.26 53.40 -42.82
N MET A 57 110.23 54.26 -42.90
CA MET A 57 109.58 54.84 -41.71
C MET A 57 109.04 53.75 -40.77
N LEU A 58 108.43 52.70 -41.33
CA LEU A 58 107.91 51.57 -40.54
C LEU A 58 109.03 50.74 -39.88
N LEU A 59 110.16 50.53 -40.58
CA LEU A 59 111.30 49.80 -40.01
C LEU A 59 112.04 50.59 -38.94
N ASP A 60 112.19 51.91 -39.14
CA ASP A 60 112.83 52.83 -38.20
C ASP A 60 111.96 53.19 -36.99
N GLY A 61 110.72 52.66 -36.93
CA GLY A 61 109.83 52.78 -35.77
C GLY A 61 109.06 54.09 -35.69
N ALA A 62 108.82 54.77 -36.82
CA ALA A 62 107.92 55.91 -36.89
C ALA A 62 106.49 55.52 -36.45
N SER A 63 105.76 56.46 -35.88
CA SER A 63 104.38 56.21 -35.46
C SER A 63 103.45 56.02 -36.67
N ASN A 64 102.37 55.24 -36.49
CA ASN A 64 101.38 55.00 -37.55
C ASN A 64 100.78 56.31 -38.09
N GLU A 65 100.58 57.31 -37.23
CA GLU A 65 100.07 58.63 -37.63
C GLU A 65 101.04 59.37 -38.55
N GLU A 66 102.34 59.33 -38.27
CA GLU A 66 103.36 59.96 -39.11
C GLU A 66 103.46 59.29 -40.49
N VAL A 67 103.36 57.96 -40.54
CA VAL A 67 103.38 57.19 -41.79
C VAL A 67 102.13 57.47 -42.62
N VAL A 68 100.96 57.55 -41.98
CA VAL A 68 99.69 57.87 -42.62
C VAL A 68 99.69 59.30 -43.16
N GLU A 69 100.12 60.28 -42.38
CA GLU A 69 100.18 61.68 -42.84
C GLU A 69 101.16 61.86 -43.99
N PHE A 70 102.32 61.17 -43.96
CA PHE A 70 103.22 61.15 -45.11
C PHE A 70 102.53 60.57 -46.36
N ALA A 71 101.87 59.42 -46.22
CA ALA A 71 101.21 58.76 -47.35
C ALA A 71 100.07 59.61 -47.94
N LYS A 72 99.27 60.28 -47.09
CA LYS A 72 98.25 61.26 -47.51
C LYS A 72 98.88 62.43 -48.27
N LEU A 73 99.95 63.01 -47.75
CA LEU A 73 100.65 64.14 -48.38
C LEU A 73 101.28 63.73 -49.72
N ALA A 74 101.85 62.52 -49.80
CA ALA A 74 102.39 61.96 -51.03
C ALA A 74 101.30 61.78 -52.10
N ALA A 75 100.14 61.24 -51.72
CA ALA A 75 99.02 61.08 -52.64
C ALA A 75 98.37 62.40 -53.09
N GLN A 76 98.43 63.46 -52.26
CA GLN A 76 97.99 64.81 -52.65
C GLN A 76 98.93 65.47 -53.67
N LYS A 77 100.24 65.22 -53.55
CA LYS A 77 101.26 65.79 -54.45
C LYS A 77 101.41 64.99 -55.75
N ALA A 78 101.00 63.73 -55.76
CA ALA A 78 101.03 62.88 -56.94
C ALA A 78 100.01 63.34 -58.01
N PRO A 79 100.33 63.23 -59.31
CA PRO A 79 99.40 63.54 -60.40
C PRO A 79 98.12 62.72 -60.29
N ARG A 80 96.96 63.29 -60.69
CA ARG A 80 95.64 62.66 -60.51
C ARG A 80 95.44 61.36 -61.31
N GLU A 81 96.21 61.13 -62.35
CA GLU A 81 96.11 59.99 -63.27
C GLU A 81 97.50 59.40 -63.58
N GLY A 82 97.55 58.21 -64.18
CA GLY A 82 98.81 57.53 -64.55
C GLY A 82 99.60 57.04 -63.34
N ALA A 83 100.90 57.34 -63.29
CA ALA A 83 101.83 56.90 -62.23
C ALA A 83 101.34 57.27 -60.81
N GLY A 84 100.61 58.39 -60.66
CA GLY A 84 100.04 58.77 -59.37
C GLY A 84 98.95 57.82 -58.83
N ASN A 85 98.41 56.89 -59.63
CA ASN A 85 97.52 55.83 -59.14
C ASN A 85 98.27 54.84 -58.24
N ASP A 86 99.55 54.59 -58.51
CA ASP A 86 100.38 53.71 -57.69
C ASP A 86 100.63 54.30 -56.30
N VAL A 87 100.84 55.63 -56.23
CA VAL A 87 100.94 56.38 -54.98
C VAL A 87 99.60 56.44 -54.26
N ALA A 88 98.49 56.63 -54.99
CA ALA A 88 97.15 56.63 -54.41
C ALA A 88 96.75 55.24 -53.87
N LEU A 89 97.13 54.15 -54.54
CA LEU A 89 96.93 52.78 -54.08
C LEU A 89 97.74 52.53 -52.81
N LEU A 90 99.02 52.92 -52.80
CA LEU A 90 99.87 52.83 -51.62
C LEU A 90 99.28 53.62 -50.45
N ALA A 91 98.86 54.86 -50.67
CA ALA A 91 98.23 55.67 -49.64
C ALA A 91 96.91 55.07 -49.14
N GLY A 92 96.08 54.54 -50.05
CA GLY A 92 94.84 53.84 -49.69
C GLY A 92 95.10 52.64 -48.79
N VAL A 93 96.08 51.79 -49.13
CA VAL A 93 96.45 50.60 -48.32
C VAL A 93 97.05 51.01 -46.98
N VAL A 94 97.93 52.00 -46.95
CA VAL A 94 98.53 52.51 -45.70
C VAL A 94 97.46 53.10 -44.78
N VAL A 95 96.58 53.95 -45.30
CA VAL A 95 95.46 54.52 -44.53
C VAL A 95 94.55 53.41 -44.03
N TRP A 96 94.12 52.49 -44.89
CA TRP A 96 93.26 51.37 -44.52
C TRP A 96 93.86 50.50 -43.41
N ARG A 97 95.12 50.09 -43.54
CA ARG A 97 95.74 49.13 -42.62
C ARG A 97 96.26 49.76 -41.32
N LEU A 98 96.80 50.98 -41.36
CA LEU A 98 97.40 51.63 -40.18
C LEU A 98 96.42 52.51 -39.39
N SER A 99 95.44 53.14 -40.05
CA SER A 99 94.46 54.02 -39.34
C SER A 99 93.20 53.28 -38.89
N GLY A 100 92.90 52.13 -39.49
CA GLY A 100 91.68 51.36 -39.22
C GLY A 100 90.38 52.03 -39.67
N GLN A 101 90.43 53.19 -40.34
CA GLN A 101 89.24 53.93 -40.79
C GLN A 101 89.01 53.75 -42.30
N SER A 102 88.14 52.80 -42.66
CA SER A 102 87.82 52.48 -44.07
C SER A 102 87.21 53.66 -44.84
N THR A 103 86.48 54.56 -44.16
CA THR A 103 85.90 55.77 -44.76
C THR A 103 86.94 56.79 -45.22
N GLN A 104 88.09 56.86 -44.54
CA GLN A 104 89.20 57.74 -44.94
C GLN A 104 90.02 57.15 -46.10
N ALA A 105 90.04 55.82 -46.26
CA ALA A 105 90.75 55.13 -47.33
C ALA A 105 89.97 55.10 -48.67
N GLU A 106 88.63 55.07 -48.60
CA GLU A 106 87.74 54.96 -49.77
C GLU A 106 87.98 56.00 -50.90
N PRO A 107 88.25 57.30 -50.64
CA PRO A 107 88.53 58.25 -51.71
C PRO A 107 89.74 57.86 -52.58
N TYR A 108 90.74 57.23 -51.97
CA TYR A 108 91.95 56.76 -52.66
C TYR A 108 91.65 55.50 -53.47
N PHE A 109 90.94 54.51 -52.91
CA PHE A 109 90.54 53.30 -53.63
C PHE A 109 89.54 53.58 -54.76
N ARG A 110 88.58 54.49 -54.55
CA ARG A 110 87.63 54.93 -55.59
C ARG A 110 88.34 55.57 -56.78
N ARG A 111 89.38 56.36 -56.52
CA ARG A 111 90.20 56.99 -57.56
C ARG A 111 90.89 55.93 -58.41
N VAL A 112 91.48 54.90 -57.79
CA VAL A 112 92.15 53.82 -58.53
C VAL A 112 91.13 52.91 -59.24
N ARG A 113 89.96 52.63 -58.62
CA ARG A 113 88.90 51.79 -59.19
C ARG A 113 88.38 52.29 -60.54
N ARG A 114 88.39 53.60 -60.78
CA ARG A 114 87.95 54.18 -62.07
C ARG A 114 88.80 53.71 -63.25
N ASN A 115 90.09 53.44 -63.02
CA ASN A 115 91.05 53.07 -64.06
C ASN A 115 91.40 51.57 -64.02
N GLU A 116 91.51 51.00 -62.81
CA GLU A 116 91.86 49.58 -62.59
C GLU A 116 90.81 48.87 -61.69
N PRO A 117 89.55 48.71 -62.15
CA PRO A 117 88.48 48.18 -61.31
C PRO A 117 88.68 46.71 -60.88
N ALA A 118 89.47 45.93 -61.63
CA ALA A 118 89.80 44.53 -61.31
C ALA A 118 91.04 44.36 -60.41
N ASN A 119 91.65 45.45 -59.92
CA ASN A 119 92.85 45.35 -59.08
C ASN A 119 92.54 44.58 -57.77
N PRO A 120 93.30 43.52 -57.42
CA PRO A 120 93.00 42.65 -56.27
C PRO A 120 92.92 43.39 -54.94
N GLN A 121 93.74 44.43 -54.73
CA GLN A 121 93.74 45.21 -53.49
C GLN A 121 92.48 46.07 -53.36
N ILE A 122 91.96 46.57 -54.49
CA ILE A 122 90.71 47.34 -54.54
C ILE A 122 89.54 46.43 -54.24
N LEU A 123 89.49 45.24 -54.85
CA LEU A 123 88.44 44.26 -54.59
C LEU A 123 88.48 43.77 -53.13
N ALA A 124 89.68 43.52 -52.58
CA ALA A 124 89.84 43.17 -51.16
C ALA A 124 89.31 44.27 -50.24
N PHE A 125 89.60 45.54 -50.53
CA PHE A 125 89.07 46.67 -49.77
C PHE A 125 87.54 46.75 -49.83
N TYR A 126 86.94 46.70 -51.03
CA TYR A 126 85.48 46.78 -51.17
C TYR A 126 84.76 45.55 -50.60
N ARG A 127 85.37 44.37 -50.60
CA ARG A 127 84.84 43.17 -49.92
C ARG A 127 84.81 43.34 -48.40
N GLU A 128 85.85 43.94 -47.82
CA GLU A 128 85.92 44.20 -46.38
C GLU A 128 84.94 45.33 -45.98
N MET A 129 84.89 46.40 -46.79
CA MET A 129 84.00 47.55 -46.55
C MET A 129 82.51 47.19 -46.70
N PHE A 130 82.14 46.42 -47.73
CA PHE A 130 80.77 45.95 -47.98
C PHE A 130 80.56 44.51 -47.50
N SER A 131 81.02 44.23 -46.28
CA SER A 131 80.89 42.91 -45.66
C SER A 131 79.47 42.62 -45.14
N SER A 132 78.67 43.67 -44.88
CA SER A 132 77.27 43.58 -44.41
C SER A 132 76.30 43.15 -45.51
N ASP A 133 75.18 42.53 -45.13
CA ASP A 133 74.15 42.11 -46.10
C ASP A 133 73.38 43.28 -46.72
N ALA A 134 73.28 44.41 -46.00
CA ALA A 134 72.64 45.63 -46.50
C ALA A 134 73.40 46.26 -47.68
N ASP A 135 74.71 46.04 -47.76
CA ASP A 135 75.59 46.61 -48.78
C ASP A 135 75.86 45.67 -49.97
N ALA A 136 75.25 44.47 -49.97
CA ALA A 136 75.48 43.44 -51.00
C ALA A 136 75.16 43.92 -52.42
N SER A 137 74.18 44.82 -52.59
CA SER A 137 73.87 45.41 -53.90
C SER A 137 74.98 46.35 -54.42
N GLN A 138 75.68 47.02 -53.52
CA GLN A 138 76.79 47.92 -53.85
C GLN A 138 78.04 47.10 -54.20
N LEU A 139 78.31 46.03 -53.45
CA LEU A 139 79.37 45.07 -53.78
C LEU A 139 79.13 44.40 -55.14
N MET A 140 77.88 44.00 -55.45
CA MET A 140 77.50 43.45 -56.75
C MET A 140 77.86 44.40 -57.90
N GLN A 141 77.58 45.70 -57.77
CA GLN A 141 77.94 46.68 -58.81
C GLN A 141 79.45 46.79 -59.02
N VAL A 142 80.24 46.71 -57.94
CA VAL A 142 81.71 46.71 -58.02
C VAL A 142 82.22 45.46 -58.73
N LEU A 143 81.69 44.28 -58.38
CA LEU A 143 82.08 43.01 -59.02
C LEU A 143 81.68 42.96 -60.51
N VAL A 144 80.50 43.48 -60.87
CA VAL A 144 80.06 43.61 -62.27
C VAL A 144 81.02 44.50 -63.08
N GLN A 145 81.42 45.65 -62.52
CA GLN A 145 82.39 46.55 -63.18
C GLN A 145 83.77 45.90 -63.32
N ALA A 146 84.24 45.21 -62.28
CA ALA A 146 85.49 44.47 -62.32
C ALA A 146 85.48 43.38 -63.39
N ARG A 147 84.44 42.54 -63.43
CA ARG A 147 84.30 41.46 -64.42
C ARG A 147 84.23 42.00 -65.85
N ARG A 148 83.52 43.10 -66.09
CA ARG A 148 83.45 43.74 -67.41
C ARG A 148 84.80 44.29 -67.90
N SER A 149 85.66 44.73 -66.99
CA SER A 149 86.97 45.30 -67.34
C SER A 149 88.04 44.25 -67.71
N LEU A 150 87.87 43.01 -67.24
CA LEU A 150 88.77 41.89 -67.58
C LEU A 150 88.66 41.53 -69.06
N LYS A 151 89.76 41.11 -69.68
CA LYS A 151 89.76 40.67 -71.08
C LYS A 151 89.00 39.35 -71.20
N LYS A 152 88.38 39.08 -72.36
CA LYS A 152 87.66 37.82 -72.61
C LYS A 152 88.55 36.57 -72.47
N GLU A 153 89.86 36.72 -72.66
CA GLU A 153 90.87 35.66 -72.50
C GLU A 153 91.09 35.24 -71.04
N ASP A 154 90.75 36.11 -70.06
CA ASP A 154 90.89 35.84 -68.63
C ASP A 154 89.68 35.04 -68.09
N THR A 155 89.40 33.90 -68.73
CA THR A 155 88.18 33.10 -68.51
C THR A 155 88.01 32.67 -67.06
N ASP A 156 89.08 32.22 -66.38
CA ASP A 156 88.99 31.74 -64.99
C ASP A 156 88.76 32.87 -63.99
N GLN A 157 89.34 34.05 -64.21
CA GLN A 157 89.09 35.21 -63.34
C GLN A 157 87.70 35.79 -63.56
N ARG A 158 87.25 35.85 -64.81
CA ARG A 158 85.86 36.24 -65.16
C ARG A 158 84.85 35.27 -64.59
N PHE A 159 85.14 33.96 -64.62
CA PHE A 159 84.32 32.93 -64.00
C PHE A 159 84.30 33.05 -62.48
N ALA A 160 85.45 33.23 -61.83
CA ALA A 160 85.52 33.39 -60.38
C ALA A 160 84.71 34.58 -59.88
N LEU A 161 84.77 35.73 -60.59
CA LEU A 161 83.93 36.89 -60.29
C LEU A 161 82.44 36.61 -60.58
N ALA A 162 82.11 35.90 -61.67
CA ALA A 162 80.72 35.53 -61.95
C ALA A 162 80.14 34.59 -60.89
N HIS A 163 80.95 33.66 -60.39
CA HIS A 163 80.60 32.76 -59.30
C HIS A 163 80.36 33.54 -58.02
N GLU A 164 81.27 34.45 -57.65
CA GLU A 164 81.11 35.33 -56.48
C GLU A 164 79.85 36.20 -56.62
N MET A 165 79.58 36.74 -57.81
CA MET A 165 78.35 37.48 -58.11
C MET A 165 77.10 36.60 -57.96
N ALA A 166 77.11 35.37 -58.48
CA ALA A 166 75.98 34.45 -58.39
C ALA A 166 75.73 34.01 -56.94
N ASP A 167 76.78 33.67 -56.19
CA ASP A 167 76.71 33.38 -54.75
C ASP A 167 76.16 34.57 -53.97
N LEU A 168 76.59 35.79 -54.30
CA LEU A 168 76.09 37.01 -53.68
C LEU A 168 74.60 37.23 -53.99
N ALA A 169 74.18 36.96 -55.22
CA ALA A 169 72.77 37.03 -55.64
C ALA A 169 71.89 36.00 -54.92
N GLU A 170 72.39 34.77 -54.76
CA GLU A 170 71.68 33.66 -54.15
C GLU A 170 71.61 33.80 -52.62
N LYS A 171 72.76 33.97 -51.96
CA LYS A 171 72.85 33.89 -50.49
C LYS A 171 72.55 35.18 -49.77
N LYS A 172 73.00 36.33 -50.30
CA LYS A 172 72.84 37.63 -49.63
C LYS A 172 71.66 38.44 -50.16
N LEU A 173 71.37 38.36 -51.46
CA LEU A 173 70.25 39.08 -52.07
C LEU A 173 68.96 38.24 -52.21
N GLY A 174 69.02 36.93 -51.91
CA GLY A 174 67.87 36.04 -51.90
C GLY A 174 67.15 35.88 -53.24
N SER A 175 67.83 36.14 -54.37
CA SER A 175 67.21 36.14 -55.70
C SER A 175 67.87 35.13 -56.63
N ILE A 176 67.23 33.95 -56.74
CA ILE A 176 67.59 32.90 -57.69
C ILE A 176 67.52 33.43 -59.13
N ASP A 177 66.55 34.28 -59.45
CA ASP A 177 66.40 34.87 -60.78
C ASP A 177 67.62 35.70 -61.20
N ARG A 178 68.19 36.49 -60.27
CA ARG A 178 69.41 37.26 -60.53
C ARG A 178 70.63 36.35 -60.68
N ALA A 179 70.74 35.29 -59.89
CA ALA A 179 71.81 34.30 -60.04
C ALA A 179 71.72 33.59 -61.41
N ILE A 180 70.51 33.23 -61.85
CA ILE A 180 70.23 32.69 -63.19
C ILE A 180 70.66 33.68 -64.28
N GLU A 181 70.35 34.96 -64.13
CA GLU A 181 70.75 35.99 -65.09
C GLU A 181 72.27 36.15 -65.18
N VAL A 182 72.98 36.08 -64.05
CA VAL A 182 74.45 36.09 -64.02
C VAL A 182 75.01 34.90 -64.81
N TRP A 183 74.56 33.68 -64.57
CA TRP A 183 75.05 32.51 -65.32
C TRP A 183 74.63 32.51 -66.80
N ARG A 184 73.43 33.00 -67.13
CA ARG A 184 73.02 33.24 -68.52
C ARG A 184 73.92 34.27 -69.22
N SER A 185 74.36 35.31 -68.51
CA SER A 185 75.30 36.28 -69.05
C SER A 185 76.65 35.64 -69.37
N VAL A 186 77.13 34.72 -68.52
CA VAL A 186 78.36 33.96 -68.77
C VAL A 186 78.25 33.17 -70.08
N LEU A 187 77.21 32.34 -70.23
CA LEU A 187 77.02 31.52 -71.43
C LEU A 187 76.84 32.35 -72.70
N ARG A 188 76.27 33.56 -72.60
CA ARG A 188 76.07 34.48 -73.73
C ARG A 188 77.31 35.28 -74.10
N GLU A 189 78.06 35.78 -73.12
CA GLU A 189 79.18 36.73 -73.33
C GLU A 189 80.53 36.04 -73.48
N ASP A 190 80.77 34.99 -72.70
CA ASP A 190 82.04 34.26 -72.59
C ASP A 190 82.02 32.94 -73.40
N GLY A 191 80.87 32.54 -73.93
CA GLY A 191 80.66 31.28 -74.66
C GLY A 191 80.24 30.13 -73.76
N TYR A 192 80.06 28.94 -74.33
CA TYR A 192 79.61 27.77 -73.56
C TYR A 192 80.71 27.29 -72.59
N ASP A 193 80.50 27.51 -71.30
CA ASP A 193 81.31 26.94 -70.22
C ASP A 193 80.50 25.84 -69.51
N PRO A 194 80.97 24.57 -69.51
CA PRO A 194 80.30 23.46 -68.81
C PRO A 194 80.05 23.73 -67.32
N ARG A 195 80.93 24.50 -66.66
CA ARG A 195 80.80 24.86 -65.24
C ARG A 195 79.60 25.79 -65.03
N ALA A 196 79.40 26.75 -65.95
CA ALA A 196 78.27 27.67 -65.92
C ALA A 196 76.95 26.97 -66.31
N ALA A 197 76.98 26.06 -67.28
CA ALA A 197 75.82 25.25 -67.66
C ALA A 197 75.34 24.38 -66.49
N LYS A 198 76.25 23.70 -65.78
CA LYS A 198 75.93 22.90 -64.58
C LYS A 198 75.37 23.74 -63.43
N ALA A 199 75.92 24.93 -63.20
CA ALA A 199 75.39 25.87 -62.21
C ALA A 199 73.98 26.35 -62.59
N LEU A 200 73.75 26.61 -63.88
CA LEU A 200 72.44 27.00 -64.40
C LEU A 200 71.42 25.86 -64.33
N GLU A 201 71.85 24.61 -64.58
CA GLU A 201 71.03 23.41 -64.42
C GLU A 201 70.53 23.27 -62.98
N ARG A 202 71.44 23.40 -62.00
CA ARG A 202 71.10 23.40 -60.57
C ARG A 202 70.04 24.46 -60.27
N LEU A 203 70.28 25.69 -60.71
CA LEU A 203 69.36 26.82 -60.45
C LEU A 203 68.02 26.68 -61.18
N TYR A 204 67.97 26.07 -62.36
CA TYR A 204 66.70 25.77 -63.03
C TYR A 204 65.91 24.69 -62.31
N ARG A 205 66.57 23.67 -61.74
CA ARG A 205 65.91 22.67 -60.90
C ARG A 205 65.38 23.30 -59.61
N GLU A 206 66.20 24.07 -58.90
CA GLU A 206 65.83 24.76 -57.66
C GLU A 206 64.71 25.80 -57.88
N GLY A 207 64.80 26.56 -58.97
CA GLY A 207 63.80 27.56 -59.37
C GLY A 207 62.60 26.99 -60.13
N GLN A 208 62.50 25.66 -60.28
CA GLN A 208 61.43 24.94 -60.99
C GLN A 208 61.17 25.45 -62.44
N LYS A 209 62.22 25.88 -63.15
CA LYS A 209 62.13 26.39 -64.53
C LYS A 209 62.36 25.28 -65.56
N TRP A 210 61.46 24.30 -65.56
CA TRP A 210 61.58 23.06 -66.35
C TRP A 210 61.68 23.26 -67.87
N THR A 211 60.98 24.25 -68.43
CA THR A 211 61.04 24.55 -69.87
C THR A 211 62.42 25.05 -70.29
N ALA A 212 63.04 25.92 -69.48
CA ALA A 212 64.37 26.44 -69.73
C ALA A 212 65.45 25.37 -69.53
N LEU A 213 65.23 24.44 -68.59
CA LEU A 213 66.10 23.28 -68.39
C LEU A 213 66.09 22.34 -69.60
N VAL A 214 64.91 22.05 -70.17
CA VAL A 214 64.80 21.20 -71.36
C VAL A 214 65.53 21.82 -72.56
N GLU A 215 65.39 23.13 -72.78
CA GLU A 215 66.11 23.80 -73.87
C GLU A 215 67.64 23.78 -73.64
N LEU A 216 68.11 23.95 -72.39
CA LEU A 216 69.53 23.79 -72.05
C LEU A 216 70.03 22.36 -72.37
N LEU A 217 69.28 21.33 -71.98
CA LEU A 217 69.64 19.92 -72.24
C LEU A 217 69.59 19.57 -73.74
N LYS A 218 68.67 20.16 -74.51
CA LYS A 218 68.64 20.02 -75.98
C LYS A 218 69.87 20.66 -76.62
N GLU A 219 70.25 21.87 -76.20
CA GLU A 219 71.48 22.51 -76.68
C GLU A 219 72.72 21.69 -76.32
N GLU A 220 72.75 21.06 -75.13
CA GLU A 220 73.82 20.13 -74.76
C GLU A 220 73.82 18.88 -75.66
N PHE A 221 72.65 18.29 -75.91
CA PHE A 221 72.51 17.15 -76.83
C PHE A 221 73.00 17.47 -78.25
N ASP A 222 72.64 18.64 -78.79
CA ASP A 222 73.03 19.05 -80.14
C ASP A 222 74.55 19.32 -80.26
N ARG A 223 75.22 19.66 -79.15
CA ARG A 223 76.69 19.81 -79.09
C ARG A 223 77.43 18.47 -79.04
N VAL A 224 76.80 17.39 -78.55
CA VAL A 224 77.40 16.06 -78.51
C VAL A 224 77.41 15.46 -79.93
N ALA A 225 78.59 15.25 -80.51
CA ALA A 225 78.73 14.74 -81.87
C ALA A 225 78.07 13.35 -82.05
N ASP A 226 77.37 13.15 -83.17
CA ASP A 226 76.69 11.90 -83.51
C ASP A 226 77.67 10.83 -84.01
N ARG A 227 78.44 10.26 -83.09
CA ARG A 227 79.43 9.20 -83.32
C ARG A 227 79.09 7.96 -82.49
N PRO A 228 79.55 6.76 -82.90
CA PRO A 228 79.32 5.52 -82.15
C PRO A 228 79.78 5.59 -80.69
N GLU A 229 80.90 6.28 -80.45
CA GLU A 229 81.52 6.47 -79.12
C GLU A 229 80.66 7.31 -78.18
N ASN A 230 79.85 8.22 -78.72
CA ASN A 230 79.02 9.14 -77.94
C ASN A 230 77.55 8.69 -77.88
N ARG A 231 77.23 7.48 -78.35
CA ARG A 231 75.85 6.97 -78.38
C ARG A 231 75.22 6.93 -76.99
N ASP A 232 75.96 6.43 -76.00
CA ASP A 232 75.44 6.31 -74.63
C ASP A 232 75.22 7.68 -73.98
N GLU A 233 76.11 8.65 -74.24
CA GLU A 233 75.96 10.03 -73.78
C GLU A 233 74.74 10.70 -74.44
N ARG A 234 74.56 10.52 -75.75
CA ARG A 234 73.39 11.02 -76.50
C ARG A 234 72.09 10.40 -76.01
N ILE A 235 72.08 9.10 -75.75
CA ILE A 235 70.93 8.38 -75.18
C ILE A 235 70.63 8.89 -73.77
N GLY A 236 71.65 9.08 -72.93
CA GLY A 236 71.51 9.61 -71.57
C GLY A 236 70.81 10.98 -71.54
N ARG A 237 71.22 11.91 -72.42
CA ARG A 237 70.58 13.24 -72.50
C ARG A 237 69.14 13.17 -73.01
N LEU A 238 68.84 12.31 -73.98
CA LEU A 238 67.47 12.12 -74.46
C LEU A 238 66.57 11.46 -73.42
N LEU A 239 67.10 10.57 -72.57
CA LEU A 239 66.37 10.02 -71.43
C LEU A 239 66.03 11.09 -70.40
N GLU A 240 66.98 11.93 -70.01
CA GLU A 240 66.73 13.06 -69.09
C GLU A 240 65.67 14.01 -69.66
N ILE A 241 65.74 14.33 -70.96
CA ILE A 241 64.72 15.15 -71.65
C ILE A 241 63.35 14.46 -71.63
N ALA A 242 63.29 13.16 -71.91
CA ALA A 242 62.05 12.39 -71.90
C ALA A 242 61.43 12.32 -70.49
N GLU A 243 62.26 12.17 -69.45
CA GLU A 243 61.84 12.21 -68.04
C GLU A 243 61.28 13.58 -67.67
N LEU A 244 61.96 14.68 -68.03
CA LEU A 244 61.43 16.02 -67.80
C LEU A 244 60.11 16.27 -68.52
N TYR A 245 59.96 15.77 -69.76
CA TYR A 245 58.71 15.85 -70.50
C TYR A 245 57.58 15.07 -69.82
N ARG A 246 57.86 13.88 -69.30
CA ARG A 246 56.87 13.02 -68.62
C ARG A 246 56.49 13.56 -67.23
N ASP A 247 57.48 13.79 -66.38
CA ASP A 247 57.27 13.91 -64.94
C ASP A 247 56.97 15.35 -64.51
N HIS A 248 57.60 16.34 -65.14
CA HIS A 248 57.46 17.76 -64.76
C HIS A 248 56.59 18.57 -65.72
N LEU A 249 56.70 18.33 -67.04
CA LEU A 249 55.93 19.08 -68.05
C LEU A 249 54.63 18.38 -68.47
N ARG A 250 54.48 17.07 -68.18
CA ARG A 250 53.32 16.24 -68.55
C ARG A 250 52.96 16.29 -70.04
N LEU A 251 53.98 16.30 -70.90
CA LEU A 251 53.86 16.31 -72.36
C LEU A 251 54.16 14.93 -72.94
N ASP A 252 53.24 13.99 -72.75
CA ASP A 252 53.42 12.56 -73.09
C ASP A 252 53.75 12.33 -74.56
N ALA A 253 53.13 13.08 -75.48
CA ALA A 253 53.41 12.96 -76.92
C ALA A 253 54.87 13.29 -77.27
N MET A 254 55.46 14.28 -76.59
CA MET A 254 56.85 14.69 -76.80
C MET A 254 57.82 13.72 -76.11
N ALA A 255 57.46 13.20 -74.94
CA ALA A 255 58.21 12.13 -74.28
C ALA A 255 58.27 10.88 -75.15
N LEU A 256 57.13 10.43 -75.70
CA LEU A 256 57.04 9.28 -76.60
C LEU A 256 57.86 9.47 -77.88
N ALA A 257 57.77 10.63 -78.53
CA ALA A 257 58.57 10.93 -79.72
C ALA A 257 60.09 10.93 -79.41
N THR A 258 60.47 11.44 -78.24
CA THR A 258 61.87 11.45 -77.78
C THR A 258 62.37 10.02 -77.51
N LEU A 259 61.56 9.19 -76.84
CA LEU A 259 61.89 7.78 -76.58
C LEU A 259 61.94 6.94 -77.87
N GLN A 260 61.08 7.22 -78.86
CA GLN A 260 61.15 6.58 -80.18
C GLN A 260 62.45 6.92 -80.91
N ARG A 261 62.91 8.17 -80.85
CA ARG A 261 64.22 8.57 -81.41
C ARG A 261 65.39 7.83 -80.77
N ILE A 262 65.28 7.45 -79.50
CA ILE A 262 66.30 6.61 -78.84
C ILE A 262 66.29 5.20 -79.42
N LEU A 263 65.11 4.62 -79.71
CA LEU A 263 65.02 3.33 -80.38
C LEU A 263 65.49 3.36 -81.83
N ASP A 264 65.38 4.48 -82.53
CA ASP A 264 65.97 4.64 -83.86
C ASP A 264 67.51 4.57 -83.81
N ILE A 265 68.12 5.07 -82.71
CA ILE A 265 69.58 5.00 -82.47
C ILE A 265 70.00 3.60 -82.00
N ASN A 266 69.23 2.99 -81.10
CA ASN A 266 69.46 1.64 -80.59
C ASN A 266 68.12 0.88 -80.40
N PRO A 267 67.73 0.03 -81.37
CA PRO A 267 66.46 -0.70 -81.35
C PRO A 267 66.28 -1.66 -80.16
N ARG A 268 67.37 -2.02 -79.47
CA ARG A 268 67.38 -2.97 -78.34
C ARG A 268 67.71 -2.31 -77.01
N HIS A 269 67.62 -0.97 -76.92
CA HIS A 269 67.95 -0.28 -75.68
C HIS A 269 66.93 -0.56 -74.57
N ALA A 270 67.29 -1.45 -73.63
CA ALA A 270 66.37 -1.98 -72.61
C ALA A 270 65.70 -0.91 -71.75
N ALA A 271 66.43 0.13 -71.32
CA ALA A 271 65.86 1.20 -70.48
C ALA A 271 64.83 2.03 -71.25
N THR A 272 65.01 2.23 -72.56
CA THR A 272 64.04 2.94 -73.41
C THR A 272 62.81 2.10 -73.68
N ILE A 273 62.97 0.80 -73.91
CA ILE A 273 61.84 -0.10 -74.12
C ILE A 273 60.99 -0.17 -72.84
N LYS A 274 61.61 -0.17 -71.66
CA LYS A 274 60.91 -0.05 -70.36
C LYS A 274 60.21 1.30 -70.20
N ALA A 275 60.90 2.41 -70.46
CA ALA A 275 60.30 3.74 -70.39
C ALA A 275 59.14 3.92 -71.39
N LEU A 276 59.22 3.29 -72.57
CA LEU A 276 58.13 3.21 -73.55
C LEU A 276 56.98 2.35 -73.04
N ALA A 277 57.26 1.22 -72.38
CA ALA A 277 56.23 0.40 -71.79
C ALA A 277 55.46 1.17 -70.70
N ASP A 278 56.17 1.90 -69.83
CA ASP A 278 55.58 2.71 -68.77
C ASP A 278 54.74 3.88 -69.35
N THR A 279 55.24 4.55 -70.40
CA THR A 279 54.53 5.66 -71.05
C THR A 279 53.34 5.21 -71.90
N TYR A 280 53.43 4.09 -72.62
CA TYR A 280 52.28 3.49 -73.31
C TYR A 280 51.23 2.96 -72.33
N GLY A 281 51.66 2.43 -71.18
CA GLY A 281 50.77 2.07 -70.08
C GLY A 281 50.02 3.26 -69.51
N ALA A 282 50.71 4.36 -69.22
CA ALA A 282 50.09 5.60 -68.71
C ALA A 282 49.14 6.26 -69.73
N SER A 283 49.45 6.19 -71.02
CA SER A 283 48.63 6.79 -72.10
C SER A 283 47.49 5.90 -72.59
N GLY A 284 47.32 4.69 -72.03
CA GLY A 284 46.24 3.77 -72.41
C GLY A 284 46.39 3.16 -73.82
N ARG A 285 47.59 3.20 -74.40
CA ARG A 285 47.87 2.65 -75.75
C ARG A 285 48.29 1.18 -75.67
N TRP A 286 47.34 0.33 -75.33
CA TRP A 286 47.58 -1.09 -75.01
C TRP A 286 48.08 -1.94 -76.18
N ASN A 287 47.61 -1.68 -77.41
CA ASN A 287 48.07 -2.42 -78.59
C ASN A 287 49.55 -2.15 -78.90
N ASP A 288 50.00 -0.90 -78.75
CA ASP A 288 51.42 -0.56 -78.94
C ASP A 288 52.26 -1.16 -77.80
N LEU A 289 51.75 -1.15 -76.57
CA LEU A 289 52.39 -1.82 -75.44
C LEU A 289 52.58 -3.33 -75.68
N LEU A 290 51.60 -4.01 -76.26
CA LEU A 290 51.72 -5.42 -76.66
C LEU A 290 52.83 -5.62 -77.70
N THR A 291 52.98 -4.72 -78.68
CA THR A 291 54.08 -4.82 -79.65
C THR A 291 55.45 -4.61 -78.99
N VAL A 292 55.54 -3.73 -78.00
CA VAL A 292 56.75 -3.48 -77.22
C VAL A 292 57.13 -4.70 -76.39
N TYR A 293 56.18 -5.31 -75.68
CA TYR A 293 56.42 -6.55 -74.94
C TYR A 293 56.69 -7.75 -75.86
N GLY A 294 56.08 -7.80 -77.05
CA GLY A 294 56.40 -8.79 -78.08
C GLY A 294 57.87 -8.72 -78.52
N ARG A 295 58.40 -7.50 -78.73
CA ARG A 295 59.83 -7.30 -79.05
C ARG A 295 60.75 -7.71 -77.89
N LEU A 296 60.37 -7.46 -76.64
CA LEU A 296 61.11 -7.92 -75.47
C LEU A 296 61.08 -9.45 -75.35
N LEU A 297 59.95 -10.07 -75.63
CA LEU A 297 59.81 -11.52 -75.66
C LEU A 297 60.70 -12.15 -76.75
N ASP A 298 60.71 -11.57 -77.96
CA ASP A 298 61.57 -12.05 -79.04
C ASP A 298 63.06 -11.87 -78.70
N ALA A 299 63.44 -10.78 -78.04
CA ALA A 299 64.80 -10.60 -77.52
C ALA A 299 65.15 -11.70 -76.49
N ALA A 300 64.26 -11.96 -75.53
CA ALA A 300 64.43 -13.02 -74.53
C ALA A 300 64.47 -14.43 -75.16
N ARG A 301 63.76 -14.66 -76.27
CA ARG A 301 63.83 -15.90 -77.07
C ARG A 301 65.19 -16.06 -77.73
N THR A 302 65.74 -15.00 -78.34
CA THR A 302 67.10 -15.05 -78.90
C THR A 302 68.17 -15.26 -77.83
N GLU A 303 67.98 -14.70 -76.64
CA GLU A 303 68.87 -14.88 -75.48
C GLU A 303 68.68 -16.24 -74.78
N LYS A 304 67.63 -17.00 -75.13
CA LYS A 304 67.21 -18.26 -74.48
C LYS A 304 66.98 -18.14 -72.97
N ASP A 305 66.58 -16.96 -72.50
CA ASP A 305 66.26 -16.69 -71.09
C ASP A 305 64.79 -17.10 -70.82
N VAL A 306 64.60 -18.34 -70.34
CA VAL A 306 63.27 -18.90 -70.05
C VAL A 306 62.51 -18.10 -68.97
N PRO A 307 63.11 -17.73 -67.82
CA PRO A 307 62.45 -16.87 -66.83
C PRO A 307 61.94 -15.54 -67.42
N ARG A 308 62.75 -14.86 -68.24
CA ARG A 308 62.29 -13.62 -68.89
C ARG A 308 61.18 -13.86 -69.90
N GLN A 309 61.22 -14.98 -70.64
CA GLN A 309 60.13 -15.34 -71.55
C GLN A 309 58.81 -15.54 -70.80
N VAL A 310 58.84 -16.24 -69.66
CA VAL A 310 57.66 -16.46 -68.81
C VAL A 310 57.13 -15.14 -68.23
N ASP A 311 57.99 -14.23 -67.74
CA ASP A 311 57.56 -12.91 -67.25
C ASP A 311 56.90 -12.08 -68.37
N MET A 312 57.49 -12.05 -69.57
CA MET A 312 56.92 -11.30 -70.69
C MET A 312 55.58 -11.90 -71.16
N LEU A 313 55.46 -13.23 -71.25
CA LEU A 313 54.21 -13.91 -71.60
C LEU A 313 53.10 -13.62 -70.59
N ARG A 314 53.41 -13.57 -69.29
CA ARG A 314 52.45 -13.17 -68.25
C ARG A 314 52.02 -11.72 -68.36
N ARG A 315 52.94 -10.79 -68.62
CA ARG A 315 52.61 -9.36 -68.87
C ARG A 315 51.77 -9.17 -70.13
N ILE A 316 52.05 -9.93 -71.20
CA ILE A 316 51.23 -9.94 -72.42
C ILE A 316 49.82 -10.44 -72.09
N SER A 317 49.71 -11.54 -71.34
CA SER A 317 48.42 -12.06 -70.88
C SER A 317 47.67 -11.05 -70.02
N SER A 318 48.32 -10.37 -69.06
CA SER A 318 47.64 -9.40 -68.19
C SER A 318 47.11 -8.21 -68.99
N ILE A 319 47.82 -7.75 -70.02
CA ILE A 319 47.31 -6.69 -70.90
C ILE A 319 46.07 -7.16 -71.69
N TRP A 320 46.11 -8.38 -72.23
CA TRP A 320 44.97 -8.94 -72.94
C TRP A 320 43.73 -9.09 -72.05
N VAL A 321 43.92 -9.51 -70.80
CA VAL A 321 42.83 -9.75 -69.84
C VAL A 321 42.35 -8.43 -69.22
N ASP A 322 43.24 -7.67 -68.60
CA ASP A 322 42.86 -6.53 -67.74
C ASP A 322 42.53 -5.26 -68.53
N GLN A 323 43.19 -5.04 -69.69
CA GLN A 323 43.10 -3.78 -70.42
C GLN A 323 42.34 -3.89 -71.76
N LEU A 324 42.35 -5.08 -72.37
CA LEU A 324 41.68 -5.34 -73.65
C LEU A 324 40.45 -6.26 -73.51
N ASP A 325 40.15 -6.71 -72.29
CA ASP A 325 39.01 -7.57 -71.93
C ASP A 325 38.87 -8.82 -72.83
N ASN A 326 39.99 -9.33 -73.35
CA ASN A 326 40.03 -10.50 -74.21
C ASN A 326 40.69 -11.68 -73.50
N THR A 327 39.87 -12.34 -72.69
CA THR A 327 40.24 -13.53 -71.91
C THR A 327 40.70 -14.70 -72.78
N SER A 328 40.15 -14.85 -74.00
CA SER A 328 40.51 -15.95 -74.91
C SER A 328 41.95 -15.83 -75.43
N LYS A 329 42.36 -14.64 -75.88
CA LYS A 329 43.74 -14.39 -76.34
C LYS A 329 44.75 -14.33 -75.20
N GLY A 330 44.33 -13.96 -73.99
CA GLY A 330 45.17 -13.98 -72.80
C GLY A 330 45.57 -15.40 -72.35
N MET A 331 44.76 -16.42 -72.65
CA MET A 331 45.07 -17.80 -72.29
C MET A 331 46.25 -18.38 -73.07
N GLU A 332 46.40 -18.06 -74.36
CA GLU A 332 47.44 -18.67 -75.22
C GLU A 332 48.87 -18.41 -74.68
N PRO A 333 49.25 -17.16 -74.32
CA PRO A 333 50.54 -16.88 -73.67
C PRO A 333 50.76 -17.63 -72.36
N LEU A 334 49.72 -17.82 -71.54
CA LEU A 334 49.85 -18.54 -70.27
C LEU A 334 50.02 -20.05 -70.48
N HIS A 335 49.33 -20.65 -71.44
CA HIS A 335 49.56 -22.06 -71.79
C HIS A 335 50.94 -22.27 -72.41
N GLU A 336 51.48 -21.29 -73.15
CA GLU A 336 52.87 -21.31 -73.62
C GLU A 336 53.85 -21.21 -72.44
N ALA A 337 53.59 -20.32 -71.47
CA ALA A 337 54.39 -20.20 -70.26
C ALA A 337 54.39 -21.49 -69.42
N LEU A 338 53.24 -22.17 -69.25
CA LEU A 338 53.17 -23.47 -68.55
C LEU A 338 53.86 -24.61 -69.32
N ARG A 339 53.91 -24.55 -70.66
CA ARG A 339 54.69 -25.53 -71.44
C ARG A 339 56.20 -25.35 -71.23
N LEU A 340 56.66 -24.11 -71.04
CA LEU A 340 58.07 -23.80 -70.75
C LEU A 340 58.44 -24.14 -69.30
N GLN A 341 57.54 -23.84 -68.37
CA GLN A 341 57.73 -24.10 -66.94
C GLN A 341 56.43 -24.70 -66.36
N PRO A 342 56.29 -26.04 -66.37
CA PRO A 342 55.09 -26.72 -65.89
C PRO A 342 54.70 -26.30 -64.48
N ASP A 343 55.67 -26.15 -63.59
CA ASP A 343 55.46 -25.85 -62.17
C ASP A 343 55.43 -24.37 -61.79
N ASP A 344 55.29 -23.47 -62.76
CA ASP A 344 55.20 -22.04 -62.46
C ASP A 344 53.86 -21.68 -61.81
N ARG A 345 53.92 -21.44 -60.49
CA ARG A 345 52.77 -21.04 -59.67
C ARG A 345 52.13 -19.75 -60.16
N GLU A 346 52.92 -18.74 -60.51
CA GLU A 346 52.38 -17.44 -60.86
C GLU A 346 51.60 -17.50 -62.19
N THR A 347 52.03 -18.35 -63.12
CA THR A 347 51.28 -18.62 -64.36
C THR A 347 50.02 -19.44 -64.10
N ARG A 348 50.06 -20.47 -63.24
CA ARG A 348 48.85 -21.24 -62.87
C ARG A 348 47.80 -20.37 -62.17
N ASP A 349 48.22 -19.50 -61.26
CA ASP A 349 47.31 -18.55 -60.58
C ASP A 349 46.76 -17.50 -61.55
N ALA A 350 47.55 -17.04 -62.52
CA ALA A 350 47.05 -16.17 -63.59
C ALA A 350 46.00 -16.88 -64.46
N LEU A 351 46.24 -18.14 -64.83
CA LEU A 351 45.30 -18.93 -65.64
C LEU A 351 44.01 -19.23 -64.86
N ALA A 352 44.13 -19.52 -63.56
CA ALA A 352 43.00 -19.68 -62.65
C ALA A 352 42.10 -18.43 -62.64
N ARG A 353 42.68 -17.22 -62.53
CA ARG A 353 41.91 -15.96 -62.61
C ARG A 353 41.14 -15.84 -63.93
N ILE A 354 41.73 -16.25 -65.05
CA ILE A 354 41.01 -16.20 -66.34
C ILE A 354 39.84 -17.20 -66.36
N HIS A 355 40.03 -18.41 -65.82
CA HIS A 355 38.93 -19.38 -65.70
C HIS A 355 37.81 -18.87 -64.77
N GLU A 356 38.15 -18.18 -63.69
CA GLU A 356 37.17 -17.52 -62.80
C GLU A 356 36.39 -16.41 -63.53
N LEU A 357 37.08 -15.53 -64.27
CA LEU A 357 36.44 -14.45 -65.05
C LEU A 357 35.48 -14.99 -66.10
N ARG A 358 35.85 -16.09 -66.76
CA ARG A 358 34.99 -16.79 -67.73
C ARG A 358 33.91 -17.66 -67.10
N LYS A 359 33.94 -17.84 -65.77
CA LYS A 359 33.09 -18.78 -65.02
C LYS A 359 33.23 -20.23 -65.51
N ASP A 360 34.39 -20.58 -66.05
CA ASP A 360 34.74 -21.93 -66.49
C ASP A 360 35.23 -22.76 -65.29
N TRP A 361 34.33 -22.98 -64.32
CA TRP A 361 34.65 -23.58 -63.01
C TRP A 361 35.21 -25.00 -63.10
N ARG A 362 34.80 -25.79 -64.10
CA ARG A 362 35.33 -27.15 -64.31
C ARG A 362 36.80 -27.13 -64.72
N ALA A 363 37.18 -26.26 -65.65
CA ALA A 363 38.58 -26.11 -66.05
C ALA A 363 39.45 -25.58 -64.89
N LEU A 364 38.89 -24.74 -64.02
CA LEU A 364 39.55 -24.30 -62.79
C LEU A 364 39.76 -25.48 -61.81
N ILE A 365 38.75 -26.32 -61.62
CA ILE A 365 38.85 -27.52 -60.77
C ILE A 365 39.90 -28.48 -61.33
N ASP A 366 39.91 -28.74 -62.63
CA ASP A 366 40.89 -29.62 -63.26
C ASP A 366 42.31 -29.06 -63.08
N LEU A 367 42.52 -27.75 -63.32
CA LEU A 367 43.81 -27.08 -63.09
C LEU A 367 44.28 -27.20 -61.63
N ARG A 368 43.36 -27.04 -60.66
CA ARG A 368 43.69 -27.15 -59.22
C ARG A 368 43.86 -28.60 -58.75
N LYS A 369 43.17 -29.57 -59.36
CA LYS A 369 43.38 -31.01 -59.13
C LYS A 369 44.73 -31.46 -59.67
N ASP A 370 45.13 -30.98 -60.85
CA ASP A 370 46.46 -31.22 -61.41
C ASP A 370 47.56 -30.64 -60.53
N GLU A 371 47.35 -29.42 -59.99
CA GLU A 371 48.27 -28.82 -59.02
C GLU A 371 48.32 -29.60 -57.69
N LEU A 372 47.18 -30.14 -57.25
CA LEU A 372 47.10 -30.96 -56.04
C LEU A 372 47.85 -32.29 -56.21
N ALA A 373 47.87 -32.87 -57.41
CA ALA A 373 48.55 -34.15 -57.67
C ALA A 373 50.08 -34.06 -57.45
N SER A 374 50.68 -32.89 -57.64
CA SER A 374 52.11 -32.65 -57.39
C SER A 374 52.42 -31.97 -56.05
N ALA A 375 51.42 -31.47 -55.34
CA ALA A 375 51.58 -30.76 -54.07
C ALA A 375 51.51 -31.69 -52.84
N SER A 376 52.33 -31.39 -51.82
CA SER A 376 52.31 -32.08 -50.51
C SER A 376 52.40 -31.10 -49.35
N GLY A 377 51.93 -31.49 -48.16
CA GLY A 377 51.98 -30.66 -46.94
C GLY A 377 50.95 -29.53 -46.92
N GLU A 378 51.32 -28.35 -46.40
CA GLU A 378 50.44 -27.18 -46.26
C GLU A 378 49.81 -26.76 -47.60
N ARG A 379 50.55 -26.84 -48.71
CA ARG A 379 50.03 -26.48 -50.03
C ARG A 379 48.90 -27.40 -50.50
N ALA A 380 48.99 -28.69 -50.19
CA ALA A 380 47.91 -29.63 -50.47
C ALA A 380 46.67 -29.37 -49.61
N CYS A 381 46.82 -28.73 -48.45
CA CYS A 381 45.71 -28.27 -47.63
C CYS A 381 45.03 -27.05 -48.27
N GLU A 382 45.80 -26.01 -48.60
CA GLU A 382 45.29 -24.81 -49.28
C GLU A 382 44.51 -25.14 -50.56
N LEU A 383 45.04 -26.05 -51.39
CA LEU A 383 44.40 -26.45 -52.65
C LEU A 383 43.10 -27.25 -52.42
N ARG A 384 43.04 -28.13 -51.41
CA ARG A 384 41.80 -28.85 -51.08
C ARG A 384 40.73 -27.92 -50.52
N ILE A 385 41.11 -26.94 -49.70
CA ILE A 385 40.19 -25.88 -49.24
C ILE A 385 39.68 -25.07 -50.42
N ALA A 386 40.55 -24.65 -51.35
CA ALA A 386 40.14 -23.92 -52.55
C ALA A 386 39.18 -24.74 -53.42
N LEU A 387 39.44 -26.03 -53.62
CA LEU A 387 38.54 -26.94 -54.35
C LEU A 387 37.17 -27.06 -53.66
N ALA A 388 37.16 -27.21 -52.33
CA ALA A 388 35.92 -27.27 -51.55
C ALA A 388 35.10 -25.98 -51.65
N ARG A 389 35.76 -24.81 -51.57
CA ARG A 389 35.12 -23.49 -51.77
C ARG A 389 34.55 -23.33 -53.18
N ILE A 390 35.27 -23.77 -54.21
CA ILE A 390 34.78 -23.69 -55.60
C ILE A 390 33.52 -24.58 -55.76
N ALA A 391 33.54 -25.78 -55.19
CA ALA A 391 32.38 -26.67 -55.21
C ALA A 391 31.17 -26.06 -54.48
N GLU A 392 31.39 -25.47 -53.30
CA GLU A 392 30.34 -24.83 -52.50
C GLU A 392 29.78 -23.55 -53.12
N GLU A 393 30.64 -22.56 -53.39
CA GLU A 393 30.17 -21.22 -53.76
C GLU A 393 29.82 -21.10 -55.25
N LYS A 394 30.57 -21.79 -56.12
CA LYS A 394 30.54 -21.53 -57.57
C LYS A 394 29.78 -22.59 -58.35
N LEU A 395 29.97 -23.86 -58.00
CA LEU A 395 29.16 -24.95 -58.56
C LEU A 395 27.81 -25.10 -57.84
N ASN A 396 27.73 -24.67 -56.57
CA ASN A 396 26.58 -24.89 -55.70
C ASN A 396 26.17 -26.38 -55.65
N ASP A 397 27.14 -27.28 -55.87
CA ASP A 397 26.96 -28.72 -55.76
C ASP A 397 27.28 -29.11 -54.31
N ARG A 398 26.22 -29.19 -53.52
CA ARG A 398 26.31 -29.44 -52.08
C ARG A 398 26.91 -30.81 -51.76
N ALA A 399 26.66 -31.81 -52.60
CA ALA A 399 27.20 -33.15 -52.41
C ALA A 399 28.72 -33.15 -52.64
N GLU A 400 29.19 -32.53 -53.73
CA GLU A 400 30.61 -32.40 -54.02
C GLU A 400 31.33 -31.54 -52.97
N ALA A 401 30.70 -30.44 -52.52
CA ALA A 401 31.22 -29.60 -51.45
C ALA A 401 31.37 -30.35 -50.11
N ILE A 402 30.36 -31.11 -49.69
CA ILE A 402 30.43 -31.93 -48.46
C ILE A 402 31.55 -32.97 -48.58
N THR A 403 31.70 -33.63 -49.73
CA THR A 403 32.79 -34.59 -49.92
C THR A 403 34.16 -33.92 -49.86
N ALA A 404 34.33 -32.77 -50.50
CA ALA A 404 35.59 -32.03 -50.51
C ALA A 404 35.96 -31.54 -49.11
N TRP A 405 35.03 -30.96 -48.35
CA TRP A 405 35.28 -30.53 -46.98
C TRP A 405 35.53 -31.70 -46.02
N ARG A 406 34.88 -32.86 -46.20
CA ARG A 406 35.19 -34.09 -45.44
C ARG A 406 36.61 -34.57 -45.70
N GLU A 407 37.06 -34.53 -46.95
CA GLU A 407 38.43 -34.91 -47.31
C GLU A 407 39.48 -33.98 -46.67
N VAL A 408 39.18 -32.68 -46.53
CA VAL A 408 40.04 -31.74 -45.78
C VAL A 408 40.21 -32.23 -44.33
N LEU A 409 39.10 -32.50 -43.61
CA LEU A 409 39.16 -32.97 -42.22
C LEU A 409 39.78 -34.37 -42.05
N ALA A 410 39.69 -35.22 -43.07
CA ALA A 410 40.24 -36.57 -43.04
C ALA A 410 41.77 -36.59 -43.21
N GLN A 411 42.32 -35.71 -44.04
CA GLN A 411 43.74 -35.74 -44.43
C GLN A 411 44.60 -34.71 -43.69
N HIS A 412 44.03 -33.56 -43.33
CA HIS A 412 44.78 -32.43 -42.76
C HIS A 412 44.39 -32.10 -41.32
N GLY A 413 43.55 -32.94 -40.70
CA GLY A 413 43.16 -32.81 -39.30
C GLY A 413 42.08 -31.75 -39.05
N ASP A 414 42.05 -31.21 -37.84
CA ASP A 414 40.97 -30.37 -37.32
C ASP A 414 41.10 -28.91 -37.80
N VAL A 415 40.82 -28.68 -39.08
CA VAL A 415 40.80 -27.35 -39.72
C VAL A 415 39.50 -26.61 -39.38
N GLU A 416 39.58 -25.45 -38.72
CA GLU A 416 38.41 -24.69 -38.25
C GLU A 416 37.42 -24.32 -39.37
N GLU A 417 37.95 -23.89 -40.51
CA GLU A 417 37.13 -23.51 -41.66
C GLU A 417 36.29 -24.67 -42.21
N ALA A 418 36.86 -25.88 -42.21
CA ALA A 418 36.17 -27.07 -42.71
C ALA A 418 35.04 -27.52 -41.76
N PHE A 419 35.18 -27.32 -40.44
CA PHE A 419 34.08 -27.55 -39.50
C PHE A 419 32.91 -26.60 -39.77
N VAL A 420 33.18 -25.30 -39.89
CA VAL A 420 32.14 -24.28 -40.11
C VAL A 420 31.40 -24.54 -41.42
N ALA A 421 32.11 -24.76 -42.52
CA ALA A 421 31.50 -25.02 -43.82
C ALA A 421 30.66 -26.32 -43.82
N LEU A 422 31.14 -27.40 -43.19
CA LEU A 422 30.38 -28.65 -43.10
C LEU A 422 29.12 -28.52 -42.25
N ILE A 423 29.19 -27.84 -41.11
CA ILE A 423 28.01 -27.63 -40.24
C ILE A 423 26.95 -26.85 -41.01
N ASP A 424 27.33 -25.73 -41.64
CA ASP A 424 26.40 -24.89 -42.41
C ASP A 424 25.80 -25.65 -43.61
N LEU A 425 26.61 -26.48 -44.30
CA LEU A 425 26.12 -27.32 -45.39
C LEU A 425 25.15 -28.41 -44.92
N TYR A 426 25.44 -29.10 -43.82
CA TYR A 426 24.53 -30.09 -43.26
C TYR A 426 23.23 -29.47 -42.74
N GLU A 427 23.29 -28.31 -42.08
CA GLU A 427 22.11 -27.57 -41.65
C GLU A 427 21.23 -27.18 -42.86
N ARG A 428 21.82 -26.74 -43.97
CA ARG A 428 21.10 -26.41 -45.22
C ARG A 428 20.50 -27.62 -45.93
N GLU A 429 21.11 -28.81 -45.80
CA GLU A 429 20.56 -30.07 -46.33
C GLU A 429 19.56 -30.75 -45.37
N GLY A 430 19.39 -30.23 -44.15
CA GLY A 430 18.56 -30.84 -43.12
C GLY A 430 19.17 -32.10 -42.49
N ARG A 431 20.48 -32.29 -42.62
CA ARG A 431 21.27 -33.41 -42.07
C ARG A 431 21.75 -33.09 -40.66
N TRP A 432 20.81 -32.90 -39.74
CA TRP A 432 21.07 -32.39 -38.40
C TRP A 432 21.95 -33.30 -37.54
N ALA A 433 21.84 -34.62 -37.70
CA ALA A 433 22.64 -35.58 -36.94
C ALA A 433 24.13 -35.47 -37.29
N GLU A 434 24.45 -35.38 -38.57
CA GLU A 434 25.82 -35.21 -39.04
C GLU A 434 26.39 -33.83 -38.68
N ALA A 435 25.56 -32.79 -38.66
CA ALA A 435 25.95 -31.47 -38.15
C ALA A 435 26.36 -31.54 -36.67
N VAL A 436 25.59 -32.27 -35.85
CA VAL A 436 25.89 -32.47 -34.42
C VAL A 436 27.19 -33.24 -34.22
N ASP A 437 27.45 -34.29 -34.99
CA ASP A 437 28.70 -35.06 -34.88
C ASP A 437 29.93 -34.21 -35.21
N VAL A 438 29.84 -33.39 -36.27
CA VAL A 438 30.91 -32.44 -36.65
C VAL A 438 31.09 -31.36 -35.58
N LEU A 439 30.00 -30.84 -35.02
CA LEU A 439 30.05 -29.83 -33.96
C LEU A 439 30.64 -30.39 -32.66
N ARG A 440 30.32 -31.65 -32.28
CA ARG A 440 30.95 -32.35 -31.15
C ARG A 440 32.46 -32.49 -31.33
N ARG A 441 32.90 -32.91 -32.53
CA ARG A 441 34.33 -33.00 -32.86
C ARG A 441 35.02 -31.63 -32.78
N GLN A 442 34.34 -30.56 -33.20
CA GLN A 442 34.86 -29.19 -33.06
C GLN A 442 34.96 -28.74 -31.59
N ILE A 443 34.00 -29.12 -30.74
CA ILE A 443 34.03 -28.84 -29.30
C ILE A 443 35.21 -29.54 -28.61
N ASP A 444 35.48 -30.79 -28.99
CA ASP A 444 36.59 -31.58 -28.44
C ASP A 444 37.95 -30.99 -28.85
N ALA A 445 38.07 -30.51 -30.09
CA ALA A 445 39.27 -29.87 -30.62
C ALA A 445 39.50 -28.44 -30.09
N ALA A 446 38.46 -27.74 -29.64
CA ALA A 446 38.58 -26.38 -29.13
C ALA A 446 39.38 -26.34 -27.81
N ALA A 447 40.45 -25.55 -27.74
CA ALA A 447 41.23 -25.39 -26.50
C ALA A 447 40.65 -24.32 -25.56
N ALA A 448 40.03 -23.28 -26.10
CA ALA A 448 39.56 -22.13 -25.34
C ALA A 448 38.16 -22.38 -24.72
N PRO A 449 37.97 -22.13 -23.40
CA PRO A 449 36.69 -22.36 -22.73
C PRO A 449 35.56 -21.47 -23.27
N VAL A 450 35.86 -20.24 -23.67
CA VAL A 450 34.89 -19.31 -24.28
C VAL A 450 34.33 -19.87 -25.59
N ARG A 451 35.21 -20.45 -26.44
CA ARG A 451 34.81 -21.06 -27.71
C ARG A 451 34.01 -22.35 -27.48
N LYS A 452 34.35 -23.14 -26.45
CA LYS A 452 33.55 -24.31 -26.07
C LYS A 452 32.13 -23.93 -25.65
N VAL A 453 31.96 -22.85 -24.88
CA VAL A 453 30.65 -22.36 -24.46
C VAL A 453 29.79 -21.97 -25.67
N GLU A 454 30.35 -21.23 -26.63
CA GLU A 454 29.64 -20.85 -27.86
C GLU A 454 29.19 -22.07 -28.69
N LEU A 455 30.10 -23.04 -28.90
CA LEU A 455 29.81 -24.24 -29.67
C LEU A 455 28.82 -25.17 -28.97
N LEU A 456 28.92 -25.33 -27.65
CA LEU A 456 27.96 -26.07 -26.84
C LEU A 456 26.57 -25.41 -26.87
N GLY A 457 26.50 -24.07 -26.89
CA GLY A 457 25.23 -23.34 -27.06
C GLY A 457 24.58 -23.65 -28.42
N ARG A 458 25.34 -23.59 -29.52
CA ARG A 458 24.84 -23.98 -30.86
C ARG A 458 24.39 -25.44 -30.90
N LEU A 459 25.13 -26.34 -30.24
CA LEU A 459 24.78 -27.76 -30.14
C LEU A 459 23.45 -27.96 -29.41
N ALA A 460 23.29 -27.30 -28.28
CA ALA A 460 22.10 -27.44 -27.46
C ALA A 460 20.84 -26.91 -28.17
N HIS A 461 20.95 -25.81 -28.94
CA HIS A 461 19.88 -25.32 -29.81
C HIS A 461 19.51 -26.31 -30.92
N LEU A 462 20.50 -26.88 -31.62
CA LEU A 462 20.23 -27.90 -32.64
C LEU A 462 19.57 -29.15 -32.05
N GLN A 463 19.98 -29.57 -30.86
CA GLN A 463 19.38 -30.71 -30.16
C GLN A 463 17.94 -30.45 -29.72
N ALA A 464 17.67 -29.26 -29.18
CA ALA A 464 16.34 -28.87 -28.71
C ALA A 464 15.35 -28.65 -29.87
N ASP A 465 15.73 -27.85 -30.86
CA ASP A 465 14.80 -27.36 -31.89
C ASP A 465 14.66 -28.30 -33.09
N ARG A 466 15.74 -28.96 -33.50
CA ARG A 466 15.81 -29.69 -34.79
C ARG A 466 15.78 -31.21 -34.62
N LEU A 467 16.48 -31.74 -33.63
CA LEU A 467 16.51 -33.18 -33.35
C LEU A 467 15.41 -33.64 -32.40
N GLY A 468 14.80 -32.72 -31.63
CA GLY A 468 13.76 -33.06 -30.67
C GLY A 468 14.28 -33.94 -29.53
N GLU A 469 15.55 -33.76 -29.14
CA GLU A 469 16.21 -34.48 -28.05
C GLU A 469 16.39 -33.56 -26.82
N PRO A 470 15.32 -33.25 -26.06
CA PRO A 470 15.40 -32.31 -24.95
C PRO A 470 16.32 -32.80 -23.83
N GLY A 471 16.43 -34.12 -23.61
CA GLY A 471 17.34 -34.69 -22.62
C GLY A 471 18.81 -34.39 -22.93
N ALA A 472 19.22 -34.57 -24.19
CA ALA A 472 20.58 -34.28 -24.63
C ALA A 472 20.87 -32.77 -24.61
N ALA A 473 19.89 -31.94 -24.97
CA ALA A 473 20.01 -30.48 -24.86
C ALA A 473 20.20 -30.02 -23.41
N ILE A 474 19.48 -30.61 -22.45
CA ILE A 474 19.67 -30.33 -21.02
C ILE A 474 21.10 -30.65 -20.57
N GLU A 475 21.64 -31.81 -20.96
CA GLU A 475 23.02 -32.18 -20.59
C GLU A 475 24.05 -31.21 -21.18
N THR A 476 23.86 -30.80 -22.44
CA THR A 476 24.72 -29.83 -23.12
C THR A 476 24.63 -28.45 -22.45
N TRP A 477 23.43 -27.94 -22.17
CA TRP A 477 23.26 -26.68 -21.46
C TRP A 477 23.79 -26.73 -20.02
N ALA A 478 23.68 -27.89 -19.34
CA ALA A 478 24.28 -28.09 -18.02
C ALA A 478 25.81 -28.08 -18.08
N ALA A 479 26.41 -28.57 -19.18
CA ALA A 479 27.84 -28.44 -19.43
C ALA A 479 28.24 -26.97 -19.64
N VAL A 480 27.43 -26.18 -20.35
CA VAL A 480 27.63 -24.72 -20.47
C VAL A 480 27.58 -24.05 -19.09
N ALA A 481 26.56 -24.32 -18.29
CA ALA A 481 26.40 -23.71 -16.96
C ALA A 481 27.53 -24.10 -15.98
N ARG A 482 28.17 -25.26 -16.15
CA ARG A 482 29.37 -25.64 -15.38
C ARG A 482 30.62 -24.87 -15.79
N LEU A 483 30.75 -24.53 -17.07
CA LEU A 483 31.88 -23.76 -17.60
C LEU A 483 31.73 -22.26 -17.35
N ASP A 484 30.51 -21.74 -17.51
CA ASP A 484 30.13 -20.35 -17.25
C ASP A 484 28.81 -20.30 -16.47
N PRO A 485 28.87 -20.23 -15.12
CA PRO A 485 27.69 -20.12 -14.28
C PRO A 485 26.86 -18.84 -14.51
N THR A 486 27.43 -17.82 -15.14
CA THR A 486 26.77 -16.53 -15.40
C THR A 486 26.11 -16.46 -16.78
N HIS A 487 26.20 -17.53 -17.59
CA HIS A 487 25.62 -17.56 -18.92
C HIS A 487 24.08 -17.53 -18.85
N HIS A 488 23.50 -16.39 -19.24
CA HIS A 488 22.06 -16.13 -19.11
C HIS A 488 21.20 -17.07 -19.95
N GLU A 489 21.64 -17.37 -21.18
CA GLU A 489 20.87 -18.20 -22.11
C GLU A 489 20.78 -19.65 -21.65
N ALA A 490 21.90 -20.25 -21.21
CA ALA A 490 21.92 -21.58 -20.63
C ALA A 490 21.06 -21.66 -19.36
N SER A 491 21.12 -20.63 -18.51
CA SER A 491 20.30 -20.57 -17.29
C SER A 491 18.81 -20.55 -17.61
N HIS A 492 18.41 -19.79 -18.64
CA HIS A 492 17.02 -19.71 -19.08
C HIS A 492 16.54 -21.02 -19.71
N ALA A 493 17.32 -21.58 -20.64
CA ALA A 493 17.00 -22.82 -21.33
C ALA A 493 16.92 -24.01 -20.35
N LEU A 494 17.86 -24.10 -19.40
CA LEU A 494 17.80 -25.12 -18.34
C LEU A 494 16.61 -24.94 -17.41
N ARG A 495 16.26 -23.70 -17.04
CA ARG A 495 15.08 -23.42 -16.22
C ARG A 495 13.83 -23.97 -16.89
N GLU A 496 13.58 -23.61 -18.14
CA GLU A 496 12.39 -24.07 -18.88
C GLU A 496 12.38 -25.58 -19.06
N ALA A 497 13.55 -26.17 -19.39
CA ALA A 497 13.66 -27.60 -19.58
C ALA A 497 13.47 -28.39 -18.28
N TYR A 498 14.01 -27.94 -17.15
CA TYR A 498 13.80 -28.59 -15.85
C TYR A 498 12.37 -28.46 -15.35
N VAL A 499 11.72 -27.30 -15.57
CA VAL A 499 10.29 -27.12 -15.23
C VAL A 499 9.42 -28.06 -16.07
N THR A 500 9.66 -28.13 -17.38
CA THR A 500 8.90 -29.02 -18.29
C THR A 500 9.12 -30.49 -17.96
N ALA A 501 10.34 -30.86 -17.55
CA ALA A 501 10.68 -32.23 -17.17
C ALA A 501 10.31 -32.59 -15.72
N GLY A 502 9.81 -31.65 -14.91
CA GLY A 502 9.50 -31.87 -13.49
C GLY A 502 10.74 -32.15 -12.61
N ARG A 503 11.93 -31.78 -13.06
CA ARG A 503 13.21 -32.01 -12.36
C ARG A 503 13.51 -30.89 -11.38
N TRP A 504 12.74 -30.81 -10.30
CA TRP A 504 12.82 -29.74 -9.31
C TRP A 504 14.15 -29.72 -8.53
N ASP A 505 14.73 -30.89 -8.24
CA ASP A 505 16.03 -31.02 -7.56
C ASP A 505 17.16 -30.36 -8.35
N ASP A 506 17.22 -30.62 -9.65
CA ASP A 506 18.24 -30.06 -10.53
C ASP A 506 18.06 -28.56 -10.74
N LEU A 507 16.80 -28.08 -10.75
CA LEU A 507 16.49 -26.65 -10.80
C LEU A 507 17.00 -25.93 -9.54
N VAL A 508 16.77 -26.49 -8.36
CA VAL A 508 17.27 -25.92 -7.09
C VAL A 508 18.79 -25.91 -7.11
N ALA A 509 19.44 -27.01 -7.53
CA ALA A 509 20.90 -27.10 -7.60
C ALA A 509 21.51 -26.07 -8.58
N LEU A 510 20.86 -25.82 -9.72
CA LEU A 510 21.29 -24.82 -10.71
C LEU A 510 21.35 -23.42 -10.08
N TYR A 511 20.28 -22.99 -9.43
CA TYR A 511 20.22 -21.67 -8.83
C TYR A 511 21.02 -21.56 -7.52
N GLU A 512 21.19 -22.65 -6.78
CA GLU A 512 22.10 -22.73 -5.64
C GLU A 512 23.55 -22.50 -6.08
N ALA A 513 23.99 -23.14 -7.18
CA ALA A 513 25.30 -22.90 -7.76
C ALA A 513 25.50 -21.45 -8.23
N GLN A 514 24.43 -20.76 -8.61
CA GLN A 514 24.44 -19.34 -9.00
C GLN A 514 24.32 -18.37 -7.81
N GLY A 515 24.07 -18.86 -6.59
CA GLY A 515 23.80 -18.02 -5.42
C GLY A 515 22.45 -17.28 -5.48
N ARG A 516 21.52 -17.71 -6.34
CA ARG A 516 20.21 -17.06 -6.60
C ARG A 516 19.03 -17.88 -6.07
N LEU A 517 19.22 -18.57 -4.94
CA LEU A 517 18.20 -19.43 -4.31
C LEU A 517 16.85 -18.73 -4.07
N GLY A 518 16.83 -17.42 -3.87
CA GLY A 518 15.60 -16.65 -3.69
C GLY A 518 14.69 -16.66 -4.92
N GLU A 519 15.25 -16.62 -6.12
CA GLU A 519 14.48 -16.55 -7.37
C GLU A 519 13.92 -17.92 -7.78
N VAL A 520 14.49 -19.01 -7.27
CA VAL A 520 13.93 -20.36 -7.44
C VAL A 520 12.53 -20.43 -6.88
N LEU A 521 12.29 -19.80 -5.74
CA LEU A 521 10.98 -19.82 -5.10
C LEU A 521 9.93 -19.27 -6.06
N ASP A 522 10.20 -18.13 -6.70
CA ASP A 522 9.28 -17.48 -7.64
C ASP A 522 8.99 -18.37 -8.87
N VAL A 523 10.01 -19.05 -9.39
CA VAL A 523 9.86 -19.99 -10.51
C VAL A 523 9.06 -21.22 -10.08
N LEU A 524 9.32 -21.77 -8.90
CA LEU A 524 8.57 -22.91 -8.37
C LEU A 524 7.11 -22.51 -8.04
N TYR A 525 6.87 -21.30 -7.56
CA TYR A 525 5.51 -20.76 -7.36
C TYR A 525 4.74 -20.71 -8.67
N ALA A 526 5.34 -20.12 -9.72
CA ALA A 526 4.72 -20.05 -11.04
C ALA A 526 4.47 -21.44 -11.64
N ALA A 527 5.40 -22.38 -11.46
CA ALA A 527 5.22 -23.76 -11.88
C ALA A 527 4.06 -24.42 -11.13
N ALA A 528 3.98 -24.27 -9.81
CA ALA A 528 2.91 -24.81 -8.97
C ALA A 528 1.52 -24.30 -9.37
N GLU A 529 1.39 -23.01 -9.73
CA GLU A 529 0.12 -22.43 -10.17
C GLU A 529 -0.38 -22.97 -11.52
N GLN A 530 0.52 -23.42 -12.39
CA GLN A 530 0.17 -24.00 -13.69
C GLN A 530 -0.11 -25.50 -13.62
N MET A 531 0.16 -26.16 -12.49
CA MET A 531 -0.12 -27.59 -12.33
C MET A 531 -1.63 -27.82 -12.17
N ALA A 532 -2.16 -28.80 -12.91
CA ALA A 532 -3.56 -29.21 -12.81
C ALA A 532 -3.82 -30.25 -11.71
N ASP A 533 -2.78 -30.97 -11.28
CA ASP A 533 -2.85 -32.01 -10.25
C ASP A 533 -2.60 -31.41 -8.86
N GLU A 534 -3.64 -31.43 -8.01
CA GLU A 534 -3.60 -30.88 -6.65
C GLU A 534 -2.55 -31.55 -5.77
N ASP A 535 -2.29 -32.86 -5.93
CA ASP A 535 -1.32 -33.59 -5.10
C ASP A 535 0.12 -33.15 -5.42
N GLN A 536 0.42 -32.97 -6.71
CA GLN A 536 1.71 -32.47 -7.17
C GLN A 536 1.90 -30.99 -6.83
N GLN A 537 0.84 -30.19 -6.95
CA GLN A 537 0.83 -28.79 -6.55
C GLN A 537 1.14 -28.63 -5.06
N ILE A 538 0.53 -29.45 -4.19
CA ILE A 538 0.81 -29.45 -2.75
C ILE A 538 2.24 -29.89 -2.45
N ALA A 539 2.73 -30.96 -3.09
CA ALA A 539 4.11 -31.40 -2.89
C ALA A 539 5.12 -30.31 -3.27
N LEU A 540 4.82 -29.54 -4.33
CA LEU A 540 5.67 -28.43 -4.75
C LEU A 540 5.61 -27.25 -3.77
N TYR A 541 4.43 -26.87 -3.27
CA TYR A 541 4.32 -25.83 -2.23
C TYR A 541 5.00 -26.23 -0.92
N GLN A 542 4.87 -27.49 -0.48
CA GLN A 542 5.59 -27.99 0.70
C GLN A 542 7.11 -27.93 0.49
N ARG A 543 7.57 -28.23 -0.73
CA ARG A 543 8.99 -28.12 -1.10
C ARG A 543 9.49 -26.68 -1.10
N ILE A 544 8.69 -25.72 -1.59
CA ILE A 544 8.98 -24.28 -1.51
C ILE A 544 9.12 -23.83 -0.05
N ALA A 545 8.18 -24.23 0.80
CA ALA A 545 8.22 -23.91 2.23
C ALA A 545 9.45 -24.51 2.93
N GLY A 546 9.77 -25.78 2.64
CA GLY A 546 10.97 -26.44 3.14
C GLY A 546 12.27 -25.75 2.68
N LEU A 547 12.34 -25.32 1.42
CA LEU A 547 13.50 -24.59 0.89
C LEU A 547 13.67 -23.23 1.59
N ALA A 548 12.57 -22.49 1.79
CA ALA A 548 12.57 -21.21 2.48
C ALA A 548 13.03 -21.33 3.94
N ARG A 549 12.58 -22.38 4.65
CA ARG A 549 12.94 -22.65 6.05
C ARG A 549 14.38 -23.15 6.18
N ASP A 550 14.73 -24.22 5.47
CA ASP A 550 15.94 -25.00 5.76
C ASP A 550 17.19 -24.42 5.08
N ARG A 551 17.05 -23.86 3.87
CA ARG A 551 18.19 -23.36 3.07
C ARG A 551 18.33 -21.84 3.10
N LEU A 552 17.22 -21.11 3.08
CA LEU A 552 17.22 -19.64 3.08
C LEU A 552 17.14 -19.03 4.48
N ASN A 553 16.80 -19.82 5.50
CA ASN A 553 16.57 -19.36 6.88
C ASN A 553 15.59 -18.16 6.95
N ALA A 554 14.60 -18.16 6.05
CA ALA A 554 13.64 -17.09 5.81
C ALA A 554 12.22 -17.68 5.66
N PRO A 555 11.65 -18.25 6.75
CA PRO A 555 10.37 -18.96 6.72
C PRO A 555 9.20 -18.08 6.22
N GLU A 556 9.30 -16.77 6.36
CA GLU A 556 8.33 -15.81 5.85
C GLU A 556 8.13 -15.88 4.32
N ARG A 557 9.15 -16.28 3.55
CA ARG A 557 9.02 -16.44 2.08
C ARG A 557 8.25 -17.70 1.69
N GLY A 558 8.16 -18.67 2.59
CA GLY A 558 7.37 -19.89 2.44
C GLY A 558 5.92 -19.73 2.92
N LEU A 559 5.55 -18.59 3.51
CA LEU A 559 4.22 -18.37 4.09
C LEU A 559 3.11 -18.58 3.07
N THR A 560 3.21 -17.96 1.90
CA THR A 560 2.18 -18.06 0.86
C THR A 560 2.02 -19.50 0.35
N ALA A 561 3.12 -20.25 0.23
CA ALA A 561 3.06 -21.67 -0.12
C ALA A 561 2.30 -22.49 0.92
N LEU A 562 2.61 -22.31 2.21
CA LEU A 562 1.91 -22.98 3.31
C LEU A 562 0.41 -22.59 3.38
N GLU A 563 0.07 -21.32 3.14
CA GLU A 563 -1.32 -20.85 3.03
C GLU A 563 -2.08 -21.52 1.89
N ARG A 564 -1.43 -21.70 0.72
CA ARG A 564 -2.03 -22.41 -0.43
C ARG A 564 -2.23 -23.89 -0.13
N VAL A 565 -1.27 -24.54 0.53
CA VAL A 565 -1.44 -25.93 0.98
C VAL A 565 -2.63 -26.07 1.91
N LEU A 566 -2.76 -25.17 2.90
CA LEU A 566 -3.89 -25.20 3.83
C LEU A 566 -5.23 -24.90 3.14
N ALA A 567 -5.24 -24.05 2.12
CA ALA A 567 -6.44 -23.77 1.32
C ALA A 567 -6.88 -24.97 0.48
N LEU A 568 -5.94 -25.74 -0.08
CA LEU A 568 -6.20 -26.95 -0.87
C LEU A 568 -6.57 -28.14 0.03
N ARG A 569 -5.84 -28.32 1.15
CA ARG A 569 -6.12 -29.34 2.17
C ARG A 569 -6.30 -28.70 3.55
N PRO A 570 -7.54 -28.30 3.89
CA PRO A 570 -7.86 -27.74 5.21
C PRO A 570 -7.63 -28.72 6.38
N THR A 571 -7.45 -30.01 6.11
CA THR A 571 -7.23 -31.03 7.14
C THR A 571 -5.75 -31.23 7.51
N ASP A 572 -4.81 -30.54 6.85
CA ASP A 572 -3.38 -30.68 7.14
C ASP A 572 -2.98 -29.91 8.40
N LEU A 573 -3.10 -30.59 9.55
CA LEU A 573 -2.78 -30.04 10.87
C LEU A 573 -1.28 -29.75 11.03
N ALA A 574 -0.41 -30.43 10.26
CA ALA A 574 1.03 -30.20 10.35
C ALA A 574 1.40 -28.84 9.77
N VAL A 575 0.86 -28.51 8.59
CA VAL A 575 1.03 -27.20 7.94
C VAL A 575 0.42 -26.08 8.79
N ALA A 576 -0.77 -26.31 9.36
CA ALA A 576 -1.39 -25.34 10.26
C ALA A 576 -0.50 -25.02 11.48
N ARG A 577 0.17 -26.02 12.08
CA ARG A 577 1.11 -25.80 13.19
C ARG A 577 2.37 -25.06 12.76
N GLU A 578 2.87 -25.29 11.55
CA GLU A 578 4.05 -24.61 11.00
C GLU A 578 3.78 -23.11 10.72
N LEU A 579 2.56 -22.74 10.35
CA LEU A 579 2.15 -21.36 10.11
C LEU A 579 2.08 -20.49 11.38
N LEU A 580 1.75 -21.08 12.53
CA LEU A 580 1.55 -20.34 13.79
C LEU A 580 2.77 -19.51 14.26
N PRO A 581 4.01 -20.03 14.33
CA PRO A 581 5.17 -19.23 14.71
C PRO A 581 5.41 -18.07 13.72
N ILE A 582 5.21 -18.31 12.42
CA ILE A 582 5.40 -17.29 11.37
C ILE A 582 4.39 -16.14 11.56
N TYR A 583 3.10 -16.45 11.77
CA TYR A 583 2.10 -15.42 12.05
C TYR A 583 2.34 -14.66 13.36
N ARG A 584 2.88 -15.34 14.38
CA ARG A 584 3.22 -14.73 15.66
C ARG A 584 4.35 -13.71 15.51
N GLU A 585 5.39 -14.02 14.73
CA GLU A 585 6.51 -13.12 14.46
C GLU A 585 6.08 -11.91 13.62
N GLN A 586 5.20 -12.11 12.64
CA GLN A 586 4.66 -11.03 11.81
C GLN A 586 3.58 -10.19 12.50
N GLY A 587 3.07 -10.64 13.65
CA GLY A 587 1.95 -9.98 14.36
C GLY A 587 0.61 -10.09 13.63
N ASN A 588 0.44 -11.08 12.75
CA ASN A 588 -0.79 -11.28 11.98
C ASN A 588 -1.80 -12.14 12.77
N TRP A 589 -2.38 -11.54 13.82
CA TRP A 589 -3.22 -12.24 14.79
C TRP A 589 -4.55 -12.75 14.21
N THR A 590 -5.07 -12.13 13.14
CA THR A 590 -6.33 -12.56 12.50
C THR A 590 -6.17 -13.87 11.75
N ARG A 591 -5.09 -14.02 10.97
CA ARG A 591 -4.74 -15.29 10.29
C ARG A 591 -4.38 -16.37 11.30
N MET A 592 -3.73 -16.00 12.39
CA MET A 592 -3.44 -16.92 13.50
C MET A 592 -4.72 -17.49 14.11
N LEU A 593 -5.76 -16.67 14.34
CA LEU A 593 -7.06 -17.17 14.79
C LEU A 593 -7.69 -18.13 13.79
N ALA A 594 -7.73 -17.79 12.50
CA ALA A 594 -8.27 -18.68 11.47
C ALA A 594 -7.51 -20.03 11.40
N THR A 595 -6.20 -20.02 11.64
CA THR A 595 -5.39 -21.24 11.68
C THR A 595 -5.69 -22.09 12.92
N TYR A 596 -5.89 -21.44 14.07
CA TYR A 596 -6.36 -22.15 15.27
C TYR A 596 -7.78 -22.70 15.12
N GLU A 597 -8.68 -22.06 14.34
CA GLU A 597 -9.99 -22.63 14.01
C GLU A 597 -9.87 -23.96 13.27
N VAL A 598 -8.92 -24.06 12.34
CA VAL A 598 -8.63 -25.30 11.62
C VAL A 598 -8.09 -26.37 12.57
N LEU A 599 -7.16 -26.01 13.46
CA LEU A 599 -6.64 -26.93 14.47
C LEU A 599 -7.73 -27.38 15.45
N LEU A 600 -8.64 -26.50 15.82
CA LEU A 600 -9.77 -26.79 16.69
C LEU A 600 -10.74 -27.78 16.05
N ALA A 601 -11.01 -27.64 14.74
CA ALA A 601 -11.84 -28.58 14.00
C ALA A 601 -11.23 -29.99 13.92
N GLY A 602 -9.89 -30.09 13.94
CA GLY A 602 -9.15 -31.36 13.94
C GLY A 602 -8.80 -31.92 15.33
N ALA A 603 -9.18 -31.25 16.42
CA ALA A 603 -8.86 -31.69 17.78
C ALA A 603 -9.64 -32.96 18.18
N ALA A 604 -8.94 -33.90 18.82
CA ALA A 604 -9.44 -35.24 19.09
C ALA A 604 -10.34 -35.32 20.33
N ASP A 605 -9.97 -34.62 21.40
CA ASP A 605 -10.69 -34.59 22.67
C ASP A 605 -11.11 -33.17 23.07
N ASP A 606 -11.97 -33.08 24.09
CA ASP A 606 -12.46 -31.79 24.56
C ASP A 606 -11.41 -31.01 25.37
N ASP A 607 -10.40 -31.68 25.92
CA ASP A 607 -9.28 -31.01 26.60
C ASP A 607 -8.41 -30.23 25.61
N ASP A 608 -8.00 -30.86 24.50
CA ASP A 608 -7.27 -30.18 23.41
C ASP A 608 -8.09 -29.01 22.85
N ARG A 609 -9.41 -29.19 22.69
CA ARG A 609 -10.31 -28.12 22.24
C ARG A 609 -10.32 -26.94 23.21
N LEU A 610 -10.39 -27.21 24.51
CA LEU A 610 -10.41 -26.16 25.54
C LEU A 610 -9.09 -25.41 25.60
N GLU A 611 -7.95 -26.09 25.47
CA GLU A 611 -6.63 -25.44 25.40
C GLU A 611 -6.55 -24.49 24.19
N LEU A 612 -6.96 -24.97 23.00
CA LEU A 612 -6.97 -24.16 21.79
C LEU A 612 -7.93 -22.96 21.91
N ILE A 613 -9.14 -23.17 22.42
CA ILE A 613 -10.12 -22.09 22.62
C ILE A 613 -9.59 -21.06 23.63
N ALA A 614 -8.88 -21.48 24.68
CA ALA A 614 -8.26 -20.56 25.64
C ALA A 614 -7.21 -19.67 24.96
N VAL A 615 -6.34 -20.24 24.12
CA VAL A 615 -5.36 -19.47 23.34
C VAL A 615 -6.05 -18.50 22.38
N MET A 616 -7.10 -18.95 21.67
CA MET A 616 -7.87 -18.11 20.74
C MET A 616 -8.57 -16.95 21.46
N ARG A 617 -9.20 -17.22 22.61
CA ARG A 617 -9.82 -16.20 23.45
C ARG A 617 -8.80 -15.16 23.89
N ASP A 618 -7.62 -15.59 24.33
CA ASP A 618 -6.58 -14.69 24.82
C ASP A 618 -5.98 -13.85 23.68
N ILE A 619 -5.85 -14.40 22.47
CA ILE A 619 -5.45 -13.65 21.26
C ILE A 619 -6.51 -12.60 20.92
N ALA A 620 -7.80 -12.98 20.89
CA ALA A 620 -8.90 -12.06 20.61
C ALA A 620 -8.93 -10.90 21.62
N LEU A 621 -8.73 -11.21 22.91
CA LEU A 621 -8.79 -10.22 23.98
C LEU A 621 -7.54 -9.32 24.04
N GLN A 622 -6.34 -9.89 24.03
CA GLN A 622 -5.10 -9.14 24.29
C GLN A 622 -4.48 -8.53 23.03
N LYS A 623 -4.58 -9.21 21.88
CA LYS A 623 -3.87 -8.83 20.65
C LYS A 623 -4.76 -8.12 19.65
N LEU A 624 -5.99 -8.59 19.47
CA LEU A 624 -6.96 -7.97 18.57
C LEU A 624 -7.83 -6.92 19.25
N ASN A 625 -7.89 -6.93 20.60
CA ASN A 625 -8.76 -6.07 21.39
C ASN A 625 -10.23 -6.15 20.93
N ASP A 626 -10.67 -7.35 20.53
CA ASP A 626 -12.04 -7.66 20.17
C ASP A 626 -12.71 -8.47 21.29
N PRO A 627 -13.33 -7.79 22.28
CA PRO A 627 -13.93 -8.48 23.41
C PRO A 627 -15.15 -9.32 22.99
N LYS A 628 -15.82 -9.01 21.88
CA LYS A 628 -16.98 -9.79 21.40
C LYS A 628 -16.55 -11.15 20.88
N GLN A 629 -15.48 -11.20 20.08
CA GLN A 629 -14.91 -12.49 19.69
C GLN A 629 -14.41 -13.29 20.89
N ALA A 630 -13.73 -12.64 21.85
CA ALA A 630 -13.28 -13.33 23.06
C ALA A 630 -14.46 -13.94 23.85
N MET A 631 -15.59 -13.23 23.91
CA MET A 631 -16.82 -13.76 24.49
C MET A 631 -17.37 -14.96 23.72
N LEU A 632 -17.40 -14.92 22.37
CA LEU A 632 -17.85 -16.04 21.56
C LEU A 632 -17.01 -17.30 21.81
N TRP A 633 -15.68 -17.15 21.92
CA TRP A 633 -14.78 -18.25 22.26
C TRP A 633 -15.01 -18.77 23.68
N ALA A 634 -15.20 -17.87 24.65
CA ALA A 634 -15.56 -18.27 26.02
C ALA A 634 -16.91 -19.01 26.07
N ALA A 635 -17.87 -18.63 25.22
CA ALA A 635 -19.17 -19.29 25.11
C ALA A 635 -19.03 -20.71 24.54
N ARG A 636 -18.21 -20.88 23.49
CA ARG A 636 -17.89 -22.22 22.94
C ARG A 636 -17.19 -23.11 23.97
N ALA A 637 -16.26 -22.57 24.76
CA ALA A 637 -15.62 -23.31 25.85
C ALA A 637 -16.66 -23.77 26.89
N TYR A 638 -17.56 -22.87 27.29
CA TYR A 638 -18.64 -23.20 28.22
C TYR A 638 -19.61 -24.26 27.65
N GLU A 639 -19.97 -24.19 26.36
CA GLU A 639 -20.83 -25.19 25.72
C GLU A 639 -20.21 -26.60 25.69
N LEU A 640 -18.87 -26.72 25.64
CA LEU A 640 -18.16 -28.00 25.73
C LEU A 640 -18.23 -28.60 27.14
N ARG A 641 -18.10 -27.78 28.19
CA ARG A 641 -18.20 -28.21 29.60
C ARG A 641 -19.04 -27.24 30.43
N PRO A 642 -20.38 -27.32 30.36
CA PRO A 642 -21.28 -26.37 31.02
C PRO A 642 -21.24 -26.43 32.55
N THR A 643 -20.86 -27.58 33.11
CA THR A 643 -20.79 -27.79 34.57
C THR A 643 -19.52 -27.22 35.20
N ASP A 644 -18.55 -26.75 34.40
CA ASP A 644 -17.30 -26.19 34.92
C ASP A 644 -17.50 -24.73 35.37
N GLY A 645 -17.39 -24.50 36.68
CA GLY A 645 -17.50 -23.18 37.28
C GLY A 645 -16.43 -22.18 36.81
N VAL A 646 -15.24 -22.66 36.41
CA VAL A 646 -14.15 -21.80 35.93
C VAL A 646 -14.48 -21.26 34.53
N LEU A 647 -14.99 -22.10 33.64
CA LEU A 647 -15.40 -21.70 32.29
C LEU A 647 -16.59 -20.74 32.34
N ARG A 648 -17.54 -20.98 33.25
CA ARG A 648 -18.66 -20.06 33.52
C ARG A 648 -18.16 -18.70 33.98
N ALA A 649 -17.29 -18.64 35.00
CA ALA A 649 -16.72 -17.38 35.47
C ALA A 649 -15.91 -16.66 34.37
N GLY A 650 -15.20 -17.41 33.53
CA GLY A 650 -14.49 -16.89 32.36
C GLY A 650 -15.42 -16.27 31.32
N LEU A 651 -16.56 -16.92 31.03
CA LEU A 651 -17.60 -16.42 30.16
C LEU A 651 -18.25 -15.14 30.71
N GLU A 652 -18.58 -15.09 32.01
CA GLU A 652 -19.11 -13.89 32.66
C GLU A 652 -18.13 -12.71 32.57
N ALA A 653 -16.85 -12.96 32.81
CA ALA A 653 -15.80 -11.94 32.70
C ALA A 653 -15.61 -11.45 31.25
N ALA A 654 -15.71 -12.34 30.27
CA ALA A 654 -15.64 -11.99 28.85
C ALA A 654 -16.86 -11.17 28.42
N ALA A 655 -18.06 -11.57 28.83
CA ALA A 655 -19.30 -10.84 28.55
C ALA A 655 -19.28 -9.42 29.15
N GLY A 656 -18.78 -9.27 30.38
CA GLY A 656 -18.66 -7.95 31.00
C GLY A 656 -17.66 -7.01 30.30
N ARG A 657 -16.62 -7.56 29.67
CA ARG A 657 -15.69 -6.77 28.83
C ARG A 657 -16.27 -6.42 27.48
N ALA A 658 -17.13 -7.27 26.92
CA ALA A 658 -17.79 -7.09 25.64
C ALA A 658 -19.08 -6.26 25.70
N ASP A 659 -19.56 -5.98 26.92
CA ASP A 659 -20.92 -5.50 27.22
C ASP A 659 -22.01 -6.41 26.62
N GLY A 660 -21.70 -7.70 26.50
CA GLY A 660 -22.52 -8.73 25.83
C GLY A 660 -23.53 -9.42 26.76
N TRP A 661 -24.12 -8.68 27.70
CA TRP A 661 -24.99 -9.27 28.74
C TRP A 661 -26.25 -9.95 28.18
N ALA A 662 -26.78 -9.47 27.05
CA ALA A 662 -27.93 -10.07 26.38
C ALA A 662 -27.58 -11.44 25.74
N GLU A 663 -26.41 -11.53 25.12
CA GLU A 663 -25.91 -12.79 24.53
C GLU A 663 -25.62 -13.82 25.61
N LEU A 664 -25.04 -13.39 26.75
CA LEU A 664 -24.84 -14.25 27.92
C LEU A 664 -26.17 -14.78 28.46
N SER A 665 -27.19 -13.92 28.52
CA SER A 665 -28.52 -14.32 28.97
C SER A 665 -29.13 -15.39 28.06
N ALA A 666 -28.99 -15.23 26.74
CA ALA A 666 -29.43 -16.23 25.77
C ALA A 666 -28.68 -17.57 25.89
N ILE A 667 -27.38 -17.57 26.24
CA ILE A 667 -26.60 -18.80 26.48
C ILE A 667 -27.15 -19.53 27.72
N TYR A 668 -27.38 -18.82 28.82
CA TYR A 668 -27.93 -19.41 30.05
C TYR A 668 -29.37 -19.91 29.87
N GLU A 669 -30.22 -19.17 29.16
CA GLU A 669 -31.59 -19.65 28.82
C GLU A 669 -31.56 -20.94 28.01
N ARG A 670 -30.67 -21.05 27.01
CA ARG A 670 -30.47 -22.30 26.25
C ARG A 670 -30.01 -23.45 27.14
N ARG A 671 -29.10 -23.19 28.10
CA ARG A 671 -28.63 -24.21 29.05
C ARG A 671 -29.74 -24.68 29.99
N ILE A 672 -30.55 -23.76 30.51
CA ILE A 672 -31.67 -24.08 31.41
C ILE A 672 -32.72 -24.95 30.72
N ALA A 673 -32.96 -24.69 29.42
CA ALA A 673 -33.89 -25.46 28.59
C ALA A 673 -33.37 -26.87 28.22
N ALA A 674 -32.07 -27.14 28.41
CA ALA A 674 -31.48 -28.44 28.14
C ALA A 674 -31.97 -29.49 29.16
N ALA A 675 -32.24 -30.71 28.68
CA ALA A 675 -32.84 -31.77 29.48
C ALA A 675 -31.92 -32.32 30.58
N ASP A 676 -30.60 -32.19 30.40
CA ASP A 676 -29.55 -32.63 31.32
C ASP A 676 -29.22 -31.60 32.42
N CYS A 677 -29.82 -30.40 32.36
CA CYS A 677 -29.67 -29.37 33.39
C CYS A 677 -30.45 -29.76 34.65
N ASP A 678 -29.72 -30.00 35.74
CA ASP A 678 -30.32 -30.34 37.03
C ASP A 678 -30.98 -29.11 37.69
N ASN A 679 -31.83 -29.35 38.71
CA ASN A 679 -32.54 -28.26 39.36
C ASN A 679 -31.63 -27.32 40.18
N GLY A 680 -30.45 -27.78 40.62
CA GLY A 680 -29.48 -26.96 41.34
C GLY A 680 -28.75 -26.00 40.41
N GLU A 681 -28.22 -26.50 39.30
CA GLU A 681 -27.63 -25.71 38.21
C GLU A 681 -28.67 -24.72 37.64
N ARG A 682 -29.91 -25.18 37.41
CA ARG A 682 -31.01 -24.33 36.94
C ARG A 682 -31.27 -23.16 37.89
N LEU A 683 -31.28 -23.40 39.20
CA LEU A 683 -31.44 -22.34 40.21
C LEU A 683 -30.26 -21.36 40.19
N GLU A 684 -29.02 -21.84 40.12
CA GLU A 684 -27.83 -20.96 40.03
C GLU A 684 -27.87 -20.08 38.78
N LEU A 685 -28.20 -20.65 37.61
CA LEU A 685 -28.26 -19.91 36.35
C LEU A 685 -29.42 -18.92 36.32
N LEU A 686 -30.58 -19.27 36.87
CA LEU A 686 -31.72 -18.36 37.00
C LEU A 686 -31.41 -17.18 37.92
N ASP A 687 -30.69 -17.39 39.03
CA ASP A 687 -30.26 -16.30 39.93
C ASP A 687 -29.30 -15.33 39.22
N LYS A 688 -28.37 -15.87 38.42
CA LYS A 688 -27.48 -15.07 37.57
C LYS A 688 -28.24 -14.29 36.51
N LEU A 689 -29.16 -14.94 35.79
CA LEU A 689 -30.03 -14.30 34.79
C LEU A 689 -30.88 -13.17 35.39
N ALA A 690 -31.51 -13.42 36.53
CA ALA A 690 -32.32 -12.43 37.22
C ALA A 690 -31.47 -11.22 37.66
N THR A 691 -30.25 -11.47 38.16
CA THR A 691 -29.30 -10.41 38.52
C THR A 691 -28.84 -9.60 37.31
N ILE A 692 -28.49 -10.27 36.20
CA ILE A 692 -28.06 -9.62 34.95
C ILE A 692 -29.19 -8.75 34.37
N ALA A 693 -30.41 -9.30 34.29
CA ALA A 693 -31.58 -8.58 33.80
C ALA A 693 -31.89 -7.34 34.64
N ARG A 694 -31.78 -7.45 35.97
CA ARG A 694 -32.05 -6.34 36.91
C ARG A 694 -30.97 -5.26 36.88
N GLU A 695 -29.70 -5.63 36.99
CA GLU A 695 -28.60 -4.68 37.26
C GLU A 695 -27.88 -4.19 36.01
N ARG A 696 -27.81 -5.01 34.96
CA ARG A 696 -27.02 -4.73 33.75
C ARG A 696 -27.88 -4.32 32.56
N LEU A 697 -28.94 -5.07 32.29
CA LEU A 697 -29.82 -4.83 31.14
C LEU A 697 -30.93 -3.81 31.44
N GLY A 698 -31.28 -3.62 32.71
CA GLY A 698 -32.37 -2.71 33.10
C GLY A 698 -33.74 -3.18 32.61
N GLU A 699 -33.92 -4.50 32.48
CA GLU A 699 -35.15 -5.14 32.01
C GLU A 699 -35.91 -5.76 33.19
N PRO A 700 -36.71 -4.97 33.95
CA PRO A 700 -37.37 -5.45 35.16
C PRO A 700 -38.41 -6.54 34.90
N LEU A 701 -38.99 -6.59 33.69
CA LEU A 701 -39.97 -7.60 33.30
C LEU A 701 -39.32 -8.98 33.04
N GLU A 702 -38.12 -9.01 32.48
CA GLU A 702 -37.36 -10.26 32.30
C GLU A 702 -36.81 -10.75 33.64
N ALA A 703 -36.29 -9.86 34.48
CA ALA A 703 -35.91 -10.19 35.86
C ALA A 703 -37.10 -10.78 36.63
N GLN A 704 -38.30 -10.21 36.46
CA GLN A 704 -39.54 -10.74 37.04
C GLN A 704 -39.85 -12.17 36.55
N ARG A 705 -39.67 -12.46 35.27
CA ARG A 705 -39.88 -13.79 34.69
C ARG A 705 -38.94 -14.81 35.33
N PHE A 706 -37.65 -14.49 35.46
CA PHE A 706 -36.66 -15.38 36.08
C PHE A 706 -36.93 -15.59 37.57
N PHE A 707 -37.23 -14.53 38.34
CA PHE A 707 -37.56 -14.69 39.76
C PHE A 707 -38.83 -15.53 39.99
N ARG A 708 -39.82 -15.48 39.08
CA ARG A 708 -40.98 -16.40 39.14
C ARG A 708 -40.56 -17.85 38.94
N GLN A 709 -39.74 -18.14 37.92
CA GLN A 709 -39.23 -19.50 37.69
C GLN A 709 -38.39 -20.01 38.88
N ILE A 710 -37.63 -19.12 39.54
CA ILE A 710 -36.94 -19.45 40.80
C ILE A 710 -37.94 -19.87 41.86
N LEU A 711 -39.05 -19.15 42.04
CA LEU A 711 -40.08 -19.50 43.03
C LEU A 711 -40.88 -20.77 42.67
N ASP A 712 -41.00 -21.10 41.38
CA ASP A 712 -41.62 -22.37 40.96
C ASP A 712 -40.74 -23.58 41.37
N LEU A 713 -39.42 -23.41 41.40
CA LEU A 713 -38.44 -24.44 41.81
C LEU A 713 -38.18 -24.44 43.32
N ASP A 714 -38.00 -23.24 43.91
CA ASP A 714 -37.82 -23.00 45.34
C ASP A 714 -38.82 -21.94 45.84
N PRO A 715 -40.04 -22.37 46.23
CA PRO A 715 -41.06 -21.50 46.80
C PRO A 715 -40.62 -20.75 48.07
N ALA A 716 -39.56 -21.18 48.75
CA ALA A 716 -39.05 -20.57 49.98
C ALA A 716 -37.98 -19.48 49.73
N ASN A 717 -37.57 -19.24 48.48
CA ASN A 717 -36.45 -18.36 48.16
C ASN A 717 -36.73 -16.90 48.57
N LYS A 718 -36.09 -16.45 49.65
CA LYS A 718 -36.29 -15.11 50.22
C LYS A 718 -35.82 -13.98 49.29
N VAL A 719 -34.77 -14.22 48.50
CA VAL A 719 -34.20 -13.22 47.59
C VAL A 719 -35.15 -12.96 46.43
N ALA A 720 -35.70 -14.02 45.83
CA ALA A 720 -36.69 -13.91 44.76
C ALA A 720 -37.98 -13.23 45.23
N HIS A 721 -38.47 -13.56 46.44
CA HIS A 721 -39.62 -12.89 47.06
C HIS A 721 -39.38 -11.38 47.25
N ALA A 722 -38.21 -10.98 47.77
CA ALA A 722 -37.88 -9.58 48.00
C ALA A 722 -37.70 -8.79 46.69
N ALA A 723 -37.03 -9.39 45.69
CA ALA A 723 -36.84 -8.76 44.39
C ALA A 723 -38.16 -8.57 43.63
N LEU A 724 -39.06 -9.57 43.66
CA LEU A 724 -40.39 -9.44 43.08
C LEU A 724 -41.25 -8.42 43.82
N GLU A 725 -41.12 -8.32 45.15
CA GLU A 725 -41.80 -7.30 45.95
C GLU A 725 -41.43 -5.88 45.49
N GLU A 726 -40.14 -5.63 45.30
CA GLU A 726 -39.62 -4.36 44.78
C GLU A 726 -40.13 -4.08 43.35
N ILE A 727 -39.99 -5.06 42.44
CA ILE A 727 -40.38 -4.92 41.03
C ILE A 727 -41.89 -4.64 40.90
N TYR A 728 -42.75 -5.39 41.61
CA TYR A 728 -44.19 -5.17 41.53
C TYR A 728 -44.65 -3.87 42.19
N THR A 729 -43.97 -3.44 43.23
CA THR A 729 -44.22 -2.14 43.87
C THR A 729 -43.86 -1.00 42.92
N ALA A 730 -42.68 -1.08 42.28
CA ALA A 730 -42.23 -0.09 41.30
C ALA A 730 -43.14 -0.04 40.05
N THR A 731 -43.58 -1.19 39.56
CA THR A 731 -44.46 -1.30 38.37
C THR A 731 -45.95 -1.13 38.69
N SER A 732 -46.32 -0.87 39.95
CA SER A 732 -47.72 -0.75 40.40
C SER A 732 -48.60 -1.97 40.08
N ARG A 733 -48.01 -3.16 39.97
CA ARG A 733 -48.70 -4.43 39.70
C ARG A 733 -49.14 -5.10 40.99
N TRP A 734 -50.13 -4.50 41.65
CA TRP A 734 -50.56 -4.86 43.01
C TRP A 734 -51.18 -6.26 43.11
N ALA A 735 -51.88 -6.75 42.08
CA ALA A 735 -52.48 -8.08 42.09
C ALA A 735 -51.41 -9.20 42.06
N ASP A 736 -50.36 -9.03 41.25
CA ASP A 736 -49.25 -9.97 41.19
C ASP A 736 -48.43 -9.98 42.49
N LEU A 737 -48.26 -8.81 43.12
CA LEU A 737 -47.61 -8.68 44.43
C LEU A 737 -48.38 -9.44 45.53
N ALA A 738 -49.72 -9.35 45.54
CA ALA A 738 -50.54 -10.14 46.43
C ALA A 738 -50.32 -11.64 46.20
N GLY A 739 -50.22 -12.07 44.93
CA GLY A 739 -49.89 -13.44 44.55
C GLY A 739 -48.55 -13.92 45.12
N VAL A 740 -47.49 -13.10 45.04
CA VAL A 740 -46.18 -13.45 45.63
C VAL A 740 -46.27 -13.64 47.13
N PHE A 741 -46.94 -12.73 47.86
CA PHE A 741 -47.12 -12.90 49.29
C PHE A 741 -47.94 -14.14 49.65
N LEU A 742 -48.95 -14.50 48.84
CA LEU A 742 -49.70 -15.75 49.01
C LEU A 742 -48.82 -17.00 48.79
N THR A 743 -47.95 -17.00 47.77
CA THR A 743 -46.99 -18.10 47.58
C THR A 743 -46.03 -18.22 48.78
N ARG A 744 -45.50 -17.10 49.28
CA ARG A 744 -44.68 -17.08 50.50
C ARG A 744 -45.44 -17.58 51.73
N LEU A 745 -46.72 -17.21 51.86
CA LEU A 745 -47.60 -17.68 52.94
C LEU A 745 -47.85 -19.19 52.87
N SER A 746 -47.93 -19.78 51.68
CA SER A 746 -48.12 -21.24 51.55
C SER A 746 -46.97 -22.06 52.15
N VAL A 747 -45.75 -21.51 52.14
CA VAL A 747 -44.53 -22.16 52.64
C VAL A 747 -44.21 -21.75 54.09
N THR A 748 -44.66 -20.57 54.50
CA THR A 748 -44.41 -20.03 55.84
C THR A 748 -45.36 -20.66 56.86
N LYS A 749 -44.82 -21.47 57.79
CA LYS A 749 -45.60 -22.14 58.84
C LYS A 749 -45.78 -21.32 60.12
N GLU A 750 -44.90 -20.36 60.39
CA GLU A 750 -44.88 -19.64 61.67
C GLU A 750 -45.87 -18.46 61.68
N ASN A 751 -46.78 -18.44 62.66
CA ASN A 751 -47.85 -17.43 62.74
C ASN A 751 -47.34 -15.99 62.96
N ASN A 752 -46.19 -15.83 63.63
CA ASN A 752 -45.49 -14.56 63.82
C ASN A 752 -45.09 -13.87 62.49
N VAL A 753 -44.79 -14.64 61.44
CA VAL A 753 -44.42 -14.14 60.10
C VAL A 753 -45.64 -14.14 59.18
N ARG A 754 -46.56 -15.10 59.33
CA ARG A 754 -47.82 -15.15 58.56
C ARG A 754 -48.73 -13.96 58.82
N LEU A 755 -48.92 -13.54 60.08
CA LEU A 755 -49.84 -12.46 60.43
C LEU A 755 -49.46 -11.11 59.78
N PRO A 756 -48.22 -10.62 59.86
CA PRO A 756 -47.82 -9.40 59.14
C PRO A 756 -47.99 -9.51 57.61
N LEU A 757 -47.68 -10.67 57.02
CA LEU A 757 -47.86 -10.91 55.59
C LEU A 757 -49.34 -10.88 55.17
N LEU A 758 -50.22 -11.54 55.93
CA LEU A 758 -51.66 -11.51 55.70
C LEU A 758 -52.22 -10.09 55.80
N ARG A 759 -51.77 -9.28 56.75
CA ARG A 759 -52.18 -7.86 56.85
C ARG A 759 -51.76 -7.06 55.61
N ARG A 760 -50.54 -7.28 55.11
CA ARG A 760 -50.07 -6.66 53.87
C ARG A 760 -50.89 -7.09 52.66
N VAL A 761 -51.24 -8.37 52.55
CA VAL A 761 -52.11 -8.90 51.48
C VAL A 761 -53.51 -8.29 51.55
N GLY A 762 -54.13 -8.30 52.73
CA GLY A 762 -55.48 -7.75 52.95
C GLY A 762 -55.55 -6.26 52.62
N ALA A 763 -54.59 -5.47 53.09
CA ALA A 763 -54.50 -4.05 52.78
C ALA A 763 -54.27 -3.79 51.28
N LEU A 764 -53.46 -4.63 50.62
CA LEU A 764 -53.20 -4.51 49.19
C LEU A 764 -54.44 -4.86 48.35
N GLN A 765 -55.16 -5.91 48.73
CA GLN A 765 -56.42 -6.32 48.10
C GLN A 765 -57.50 -5.25 48.28
N GLU A 766 -57.65 -4.69 49.49
CA GLU A 766 -58.64 -3.65 49.81
C GLU A 766 -58.34 -2.33 49.10
N HIS A 767 -57.12 -1.80 49.22
CA HIS A 767 -56.83 -0.41 48.82
C HIS A 767 -56.27 -0.26 47.40
N LYS A 768 -55.56 -1.28 46.88
CA LYS A 768 -54.83 -1.16 45.61
C LYS A 768 -55.42 -2.01 44.49
N VAL A 769 -55.83 -3.24 44.79
CA VAL A 769 -56.47 -4.15 43.82
C VAL A 769 -57.96 -3.87 43.71
N GLY A 770 -58.60 -3.46 44.81
CA GLY A 770 -60.05 -3.25 44.87
C GLY A 770 -60.87 -4.54 44.93
N ASP A 771 -60.21 -5.69 45.13
CA ASP A 771 -60.86 -6.98 45.33
C ASP A 771 -61.29 -7.12 46.80
N LEU A 772 -62.43 -6.50 47.10
CA LEU A 772 -63.00 -6.49 48.44
C LEU A 772 -63.40 -7.89 48.92
N ASP A 773 -63.74 -8.81 48.01
CA ASP A 773 -64.14 -10.17 48.40
C ASP A 773 -62.91 -10.99 48.81
N ALA A 774 -61.80 -10.89 48.06
CA ALA A 774 -60.53 -11.49 48.47
C ALA A 774 -59.99 -10.87 49.77
N ALA A 775 -60.10 -9.55 49.94
CA ALA A 775 -59.72 -8.88 51.18
C ALA A 775 -60.51 -9.40 52.38
N ILE A 776 -61.83 -9.60 52.23
CA ILE A 776 -62.68 -10.20 53.27
C ILE A 776 -62.17 -11.58 53.67
N GLU A 777 -61.82 -12.46 52.72
CA GLU A 777 -61.28 -13.78 53.04
C GLU A 777 -59.93 -13.71 53.76
N THR A 778 -59.03 -12.82 53.32
CA THR A 778 -57.73 -12.62 53.97
C THR A 778 -57.88 -12.11 55.41
N TYR A 779 -58.77 -11.15 55.66
CA TYR A 779 -59.03 -10.66 57.02
C TYR A 779 -59.77 -11.70 57.89
N ARG A 780 -60.61 -12.57 57.30
CA ARG A 780 -61.16 -13.74 58.01
C ARG A 780 -60.09 -14.73 58.42
N GLU A 781 -59.10 -14.98 57.57
CA GLU A 781 -57.95 -15.84 57.91
C GLU A 781 -57.15 -15.22 59.07
N ILE A 782 -56.94 -13.90 59.06
CA ILE A 782 -56.31 -13.18 60.19
C ILE A 782 -57.10 -13.41 61.48
N LEU A 783 -58.43 -13.27 61.47
CA LEU A 783 -59.26 -13.52 62.65
C LEU A 783 -59.32 -15.00 63.07
N GLY A 784 -59.10 -15.94 62.14
CA GLY A 784 -58.94 -17.35 62.47
C GLY A 784 -57.66 -17.63 63.27
N LEU A 785 -56.59 -16.89 62.99
CA LEU A 785 -55.30 -16.99 63.68
C LEU A 785 -55.22 -16.11 64.95
N ALA A 786 -55.83 -14.92 64.91
CA ALA A 786 -55.84 -13.92 65.96
C ALA A 786 -57.27 -13.36 66.13
N PRO A 787 -58.12 -14.01 66.94
CA PRO A 787 -59.55 -13.65 67.07
C PRO A 787 -59.85 -12.22 67.53
N GLY A 788 -58.89 -11.55 68.19
CA GLY A 788 -59.00 -10.18 68.67
C GLY A 788 -58.22 -9.15 67.86
N ASP A 789 -57.82 -9.45 66.62
CA ASP A 789 -57.09 -8.48 65.78
C ASP A 789 -57.99 -7.29 65.39
N HIS A 790 -57.76 -6.14 66.03
CA HIS A 790 -58.58 -4.93 65.85
C HIS A 790 -58.51 -4.38 64.42
N GLU A 791 -57.34 -4.43 63.76
CA GLU A 791 -57.19 -3.93 62.39
C GLU A 791 -58.04 -4.76 61.42
N ALA A 792 -58.05 -6.09 61.59
CA ALA A 792 -58.88 -6.99 60.77
C ALA A 792 -60.38 -6.83 61.08
N LEU A 793 -60.78 -6.66 62.35
CA LEU A 793 -62.17 -6.38 62.72
C LEU A 793 -62.66 -5.06 62.12
N ASP A 794 -61.84 -4.00 62.15
CA ASP A 794 -62.18 -2.70 61.59
C ASP A 794 -62.26 -2.73 60.06
N ALA A 795 -61.31 -3.41 59.40
CA ALA A 795 -61.35 -3.61 57.96
C ALA A 795 -62.61 -4.38 57.53
N LEU A 796 -62.93 -5.50 58.19
CA LEU A 796 -64.15 -6.27 57.90
C LEU A 796 -65.43 -5.47 58.16
N THR A 797 -65.47 -4.65 59.22
CA THR A 797 -66.61 -3.77 59.50
C THR A 797 -66.84 -2.81 58.33
N ARG A 798 -65.77 -2.15 57.84
CA ARG A 798 -65.87 -1.27 56.65
C ARG A 798 -66.28 -2.04 55.39
N LEU A 799 -65.65 -3.20 55.14
CA LEU A 799 -65.86 -3.99 53.94
C LEU A 799 -67.27 -4.57 53.86
N TYR A 800 -67.79 -5.15 54.94
CA TYR A 800 -69.16 -5.65 54.98
C TYR A 800 -70.20 -4.54 54.88
N ARG A 801 -69.93 -3.37 55.49
CA ARG A 801 -70.77 -2.18 55.32
C ARG A 801 -70.82 -1.73 53.86
N ALA A 802 -69.67 -1.68 53.18
CA ALA A 802 -69.57 -1.31 51.76
C ALA A 802 -70.25 -2.33 50.82
N ARG A 803 -70.12 -3.63 51.11
CA ARG A 803 -70.72 -4.72 50.31
C ARG A 803 -72.16 -5.05 50.70
N ALA A 804 -72.76 -4.30 51.62
CA ALA A 804 -74.11 -4.54 52.14
C ALA A 804 -74.32 -5.96 52.71
N ARG A 805 -73.26 -6.56 53.27
CA ARG A 805 -73.29 -7.87 53.93
C ARG A 805 -73.70 -7.70 55.40
N TRP A 806 -74.98 -7.43 55.62
CA TRP A 806 -75.52 -6.99 56.92
C TRP A 806 -75.45 -8.07 58.00
N ALA A 807 -75.57 -9.34 57.65
CA ALA A 807 -75.53 -10.43 58.64
C ALA A 807 -74.10 -10.58 59.20
N GLU A 808 -73.10 -10.62 58.31
CA GLU A 808 -71.70 -10.73 58.68
C GLU A 808 -71.18 -9.45 59.35
N LEU A 809 -71.70 -8.27 58.98
CA LEU A 809 -71.45 -7.02 59.68
C LEU A 809 -71.91 -7.09 61.14
N ALA A 810 -73.11 -7.62 61.40
CA ALA A 810 -73.62 -7.78 62.75
C ALA A 810 -72.75 -8.73 63.58
N GLU A 811 -72.27 -9.83 62.98
CA GLU A 811 -71.36 -10.77 63.65
C GLU A 811 -70.01 -10.13 64.02
N VAL A 812 -69.43 -9.33 63.12
CA VAL A 812 -68.16 -8.64 63.40
C VAL A 812 -68.32 -7.54 64.44
N LEU A 813 -69.40 -6.75 64.36
CA LEU A 813 -69.72 -5.74 65.39
C LEU A 813 -69.94 -6.40 66.76
N GLN A 814 -70.63 -7.54 66.81
CA GLN A 814 -70.80 -8.31 68.05
C GLN A 814 -69.45 -8.80 68.58
N ARG A 815 -68.58 -9.38 67.73
CA ARG A 815 -67.23 -9.82 68.17
C ARG A 815 -66.38 -8.67 68.68
N ARG A 816 -66.47 -7.50 68.05
CA ARG A 816 -65.79 -6.28 68.51
C ARG A 816 -66.34 -5.84 69.87
N LEU A 817 -67.64 -5.92 70.10
CA LEU A 817 -68.27 -5.67 71.42
C LEU A 817 -67.83 -6.69 72.48
N ASP A 818 -67.77 -7.98 72.12
CA ASP A 818 -67.38 -9.06 73.03
C ASP A 818 -65.90 -8.99 73.42
N SER A 819 -65.03 -8.45 72.55
CA SER A 819 -63.60 -8.24 72.86
C SER A 819 -63.35 -7.18 73.93
N GLY A 820 -64.33 -6.33 74.27
CA GLY A 820 -64.25 -5.36 75.36
C GLY A 820 -63.38 -4.13 75.11
N ASP A 821 -62.66 -4.04 73.99
CA ASP A 821 -61.61 -3.03 73.74
C ASP A 821 -62.12 -1.76 73.02
N LEU A 822 -63.40 -1.45 73.19
CA LEU A 822 -64.07 -0.38 72.44
C LEU A 822 -64.01 0.99 73.10
N GLY A 823 -63.73 1.09 74.41
CA GLY A 823 -63.70 2.36 75.15
C GLY A 823 -64.90 3.25 74.81
N ASN A 824 -64.64 4.41 74.21
CA ASN A 824 -65.66 5.39 73.80
C ASN A 824 -66.52 4.94 72.58
N ASP A 825 -66.07 3.97 71.78
CA ASP A 825 -66.80 3.45 70.61
C ASP A 825 -67.82 2.36 70.99
N HIS A 826 -67.92 1.99 72.28
CA HIS A 826 -68.83 0.93 72.73
C HIS A 826 -70.30 1.26 72.42
N ILE A 827 -70.75 2.46 72.79
CA ILE A 827 -72.14 2.91 72.57
C ILE A 827 -72.43 3.10 71.08
N PRO A 828 -71.58 3.78 70.28
CA PRO A 828 -71.77 3.86 68.83
C PRO A 828 -71.86 2.49 68.13
N ALA A 829 -70.99 1.54 68.47
CA ALA A 829 -70.99 0.20 67.87
C ALA A 829 -72.23 -0.62 68.28
N LEU A 830 -72.63 -0.54 69.55
CA LEU A 830 -73.84 -1.19 70.06
C LEU A 830 -75.11 -0.57 69.44
N PHE A 831 -75.11 0.75 69.22
CA PHE A 831 -76.19 1.46 68.54
C PHE A 831 -76.29 1.03 67.08
N GLU A 832 -75.17 0.99 66.35
CA GLU A 832 -75.15 0.53 64.96
C GLU A 832 -75.62 -0.92 64.84
N LEU A 833 -75.16 -1.82 65.71
CA LEU A 833 -75.61 -3.22 65.74
C LEU A 833 -77.11 -3.32 66.02
N SER A 834 -77.61 -2.58 67.00
CA SER A 834 -79.04 -2.57 67.38
C SER A 834 -79.90 -2.00 66.25
N GLN A 835 -79.44 -0.95 65.59
CA GLN A 835 -80.13 -0.34 64.46
C GLN A 835 -80.10 -1.24 63.21
N LEU A 836 -79.01 -1.99 63.01
CA LEU A 836 -78.92 -2.99 61.95
C LEU A 836 -79.89 -4.15 62.18
N HIS A 837 -80.01 -4.61 63.43
CA HIS A 837 -81.04 -5.57 63.83
C HIS A 837 -82.46 -5.04 63.61
N ALA A 838 -82.71 -3.76 63.91
CA ALA A 838 -84.02 -3.14 63.73
C ALA A 838 -84.42 -3.00 62.24
N THR A 839 -83.49 -2.54 61.40
CA THR A 839 -83.81 -2.05 60.05
C THR A 839 -83.53 -3.06 58.94
N ARG A 840 -82.39 -3.77 58.99
CA ARG A 840 -81.93 -4.65 57.89
C ARG A 840 -82.15 -6.12 58.19
N LEU A 841 -81.89 -6.56 59.42
CA LEU A 841 -82.04 -7.97 59.82
C LEU A 841 -83.42 -8.30 60.40
N LEU A 842 -84.27 -7.29 60.58
CA LEU A 842 -85.67 -7.40 61.03
C LEU A 842 -85.82 -8.24 62.32
N ASN A 843 -84.84 -8.17 63.22
CA ASN A 843 -84.85 -8.83 64.52
C ASN A 843 -85.16 -7.82 65.61
N SER A 844 -86.46 -7.54 65.80
CA SER A 844 -86.96 -6.56 66.76
C SER A 844 -86.53 -6.87 68.20
N GLN A 845 -86.52 -8.14 68.58
CA GLN A 845 -86.13 -8.57 69.93
C GLN A 845 -84.67 -8.21 70.26
N LYS A 846 -83.72 -8.56 69.37
CA LYS A 846 -82.30 -8.21 69.56
C LYS A 846 -82.06 -6.70 69.50
N ALA A 847 -82.75 -6.01 68.59
CA ALA A 847 -82.66 -4.55 68.48
C ALA A 847 -83.11 -3.86 69.78
N ILE A 848 -84.26 -4.25 70.33
CA ILE A 848 -84.78 -3.69 71.58
C ILE A 848 -83.83 -4.01 72.74
N ALA A 849 -83.33 -5.24 72.85
CA ALA A 849 -82.39 -5.60 73.90
C ALA A 849 -81.13 -4.73 73.87
N GLY A 850 -80.52 -4.53 72.69
CA GLY A 850 -79.33 -3.69 72.55
C GLY A 850 -79.61 -2.20 72.77
N PHE A 851 -80.75 -1.69 72.30
CA PHE A 851 -81.18 -0.33 72.60
C PHE A 851 -81.44 -0.09 74.08
N LEU A 852 -82.05 -1.04 74.79
CA LEU A 852 -82.25 -0.93 76.24
C LEU A 852 -80.92 -0.95 77.00
N GLN A 853 -79.95 -1.77 76.57
CA GLN A 853 -78.59 -1.74 77.13
C GLN A 853 -77.91 -0.37 76.98
N ILE A 854 -78.16 0.34 75.87
CA ILE A 854 -77.65 1.71 75.70
C ILE A 854 -78.31 2.65 76.72
N LEU A 855 -79.62 2.53 76.95
CA LEU A 855 -80.33 3.37 77.93
C LEU A 855 -79.96 3.06 79.38
N ASP A 856 -79.50 1.84 79.69
CA ASP A 856 -78.98 1.51 81.02
C ASP A 856 -77.69 2.28 81.33
N VAL A 857 -76.87 2.59 80.31
CA VAL A 857 -75.60 3.32 80.46
C VAL A 857 -75.79 4.83 80.24
N GLU A 858 -76.50 5.21 79.19
CA GLU A 858 -76.85 6.59 78.83
C GLU A 858 -78.38 6.75 78.74
N PRO A 859 -79.04 7.08 79.86
CA PRO A 859 -80.51 7.22 79.92
C PRO A 859 -81.08 8.28 78.98
N ASP A 860 -80.28 9.29 78.62
CA ASP A 860 -80.69 10.41 77.77
C ASP A 860 -80.20 10.28 76.30
N HIS A 861 -79.79 9.08 75.85
CA HIS A 861 -79.32 8.87 74.48
C HIS A 861 -80.46 9.01 73.45
N LEU A 862 -80.65 10.23 72.96
CA LEU A 862 -81.74 10.63 72.06
C LEU A 862 -81.91 9.72 70.83
N PRO A 863 -80.85 9.30 70.10
CA PRO A 863 -81.02 8.41 68.94
C PRO A 863 -81.63 7.05 69.30
N THR A 864 -81.33 6.52 70.48
CA THR A 864 -81.91 5.25 70.96
C THR A 864 -83.38 5.43 71.32
N ILE A 865 -83.71 6.55 71.97
CA ILE A 865 -85.09 6.87 72.34
C ILE A 865 -85.95 6.99 71.08
N ASP A 866 -85.49 7.74 70.08
CA ASP A 866 -86.18 7.88 68.79
C ASP A 866 -86.35 6.53 68.10
N ALA A 867 -85.29 5.69 68.06
CA ALA A 867 -85.36 4.37 67.44
C ALA A 867 -86.36 3.44 68.15
N LEU A 868 -86.40 3.46 69.49
CA LEU A 868 -87.36 2.70 70.28
C LEU A 868 -88.79 3.23 70.11
N GLU A 869 -89.00 4.54 70.03
CA GLU A 869 -90.32 5.13 69.75
C GLU A 869 -90.83 4.75 68.35
N VAL A 870 -89.94 4.73 67.36
CA VAL A 870 -90.26 4.23 66.01
C VAL A 870 -90.63 2.75 66.07
N LEU A 871 -89.82 1.91 66.73
CA LEU A 871 -90.10 0.47 66.87
C LEU A 871 -91.43 0.20 67.58
N ARG A 872 -91.76 0.95 68.63
CA ARG A 872 -93.05 0.87 69.34
C ARG A 872 -94.24 1.08 68.40
N ARG A 873 -94.13 2.01 67.44
CA ARG A 873 -95.22 2.29 66.49
C ARG A 873 -95.42 1.15 65.50
N PHE A 874 -94.34 0.49 65.10
CA PHE A 874 -94.38 -0.59 64.11
C PHE A 874 -94.70 -1.97 64.72
N ASP A 875 -94.30 -2.23 65.97
CA ASP A 875 -94.57 -3.48 66.69
C ASP A 875 -95.26 -3.22 68.04
N PRO A 876 -96.60 -3.27 68.07
CA PRO A 876 -97.37 -3.09 69.30
C PRO A 876 -97.10 -4.15 70.37
N SER A 877 -96.61 -5.34 69.99
CA SER A 877 -96.31 -6.41 70.96
C SER A 877 -95.08 -6.08 71.82
N SER A 878 -94.17 -5.30 71.26
CA SER A 878 -92.95 -4.82 71.91
C SER A 878 -93.18 -3.56 72.75
N ALA A 879 -94.38 -2.97 72.69
CA ALA A 879 -94.70 -1.72 73.38
C ALA A 879 -94.46 -1.80 74.89
N LEU A 880 -94.72 -2.94 75.54
CA LEU A 880 -94.51 -3.10 76.98
C LEU A 880 -93.02 -2.98 77.37
N ALA A 881 -92.13 -3.66 76.65
CA ALA A 881 -90.69 -3.64 76.94
C ALA A 881 -90.11 -2.24 76.69
N ILE A 882 -90.51 -1.61 75.59
CA ILE A 882 -90.08 -0.27 75.21
C ILE A 882 -90.57 0.77 76.21
N MET A 883 -91.85 0.75 76.58
CA MET A 883 -92.44 1.71 77.53
C MET A 883 -91.86 1.57 78.93
N ARG A 884 -91.52 0.34 79.37
CA ARG A 884 -90.80 0.13 80.62
C ARG A 884 -89.41 0.77 80.60
N GLY A 885 -88.68 0.62 79.49
CA GLY A 885 -87.36 1.22 79.32
C GLY A 885 -87.37 2.75 79.18
N LEU A 886 -88.40 3.31 78.53
CA LEU A 886 -88.52 4.77 78.33
C LEU A 886 -89.17 5.51 79.50
N LEU A 887 -89.83 4.83 80.43
CA LEU A 887 -90.50 5.46 81.57
C LEU A 887 -89.55 6.32 82.44
N PRO A 888 -88.32 5.89 82.78
CA PRO A 888 -87.36 6.74 83.50
C PRO A 888 -87.01 8.01 82.74
N TYR A 889 -86.86 7.93 81.40
CA TYR A 889 -86.59 9.09 80.55
C TYR A 889 -87.78 10.06 80.53
N TYR A 890 -89.01 9.57 80.32
CA TYR A 890 -90.19 10.45 80.35
C TYR A 890 -90.36 11.18 81.69
N ARG A 891 -89.96 10.54 82.79
CA ARG A 891 -89.91 11.15 84.12
C ARG A 891 -88.83 12.23 84.25
N SER A 892 -87.64 12.00 83.70
CA SER A 892 -86.52 12.95 83.78
C SER A 892 -86.83 14.23 83.00
N ILE A 893 -87.45 14.12 81.82
CA ILE A 893 -87.85 15.28 81.00
C ILE A 893 -89.17 15.92 81.45
N HIS A 894 -89.81 15.38 82.49
CA HIS A 894 -91.12 15.81 83.00
C HIS A 894 -92.21 15.87 81.91
N ASP A 895 -92.15 14.99 80.91
CA ASP A 895 -93.22 14.83 79.92
C ASP A 895 -94.34 13.97 80.53
N HIS A 896 -95.19 14.63 81.33
CA HIS A 896 -96.32 14.00 82.00
C HIS A 896 -97.31 13.33 81.03
N GLY A 897 -97.32 13.73 79.75
CA GLY A 897 -98.13 13.11 78.71
C GLY A 897 -97.63 11.72 78.35
N ARG A 898 -96.35 11.63 77.95
CA ARG A 898 -95.72 10.34 77.60
C ARG A 898 -95.49 9.45 78.82
N GLU A 899 -95.20 10.04 79.98
CA GLU A 899 -95.13 9.33 81.25
C GLU A 899 -96.47 8.63 81.56
N ALA A 900 -97.60 9.35 81.41
CA ALA A 900 -98.91 8.76 81.63
C ALA A 900 -99.24 7.64 80.63
N GLU A 901 -98.86 7.77 79.37
CA GLU A 901 -99.05 6.69 78.37
C GLU A 901 -98.21 5.45 78.70
N ALA A 902 -96.94 5.62 79.07
CA ALA A 902 -96.07 4.53 79.51
C ALA A 902 -96.63 3.84 80.74
N MET A 903 -97.05 4.62 81.75
CA MET A 903 -97.69 4.11 82.95
C MET A 903 -99.01 3.38 82.66
N GLU A 904 -99.83 3.87 81.72
CA GLU A 904 -101.08 3.21 81.32
C GLU A 904 -100.80 1.84 80.69
N VAL A 905 -99.89 1.74 79.71
CA VAL A 905 -99.52 0.46 79.09
C VAL A 905 -98.94 -0.52 80.11
N ILE A 906 -98.05 -0.05 80.99
CA ILE A 906 -97.42 -0.88 82.02
C ILE A 906 -98.45 -1.38 83.03
N THR A 907 -99.34 -0.50 83.49
CA THR A 907 -100.36 -0.83 84.50
C THR A 907 -101.44 -1.75 83.93
N MET A 908 -101.86 -1.56 82.68
CA MET A 908 -102.85 -2.45 82.06
C MET A 908 -102.30 -3.86 81.81
N ALA A 909 -101.00 -3.98 81.54
CA ALA A 909 -100.32 -5.26 81.37
C ALA A 909 -99.99 -5.98 82.70
N GLU A 910 -100.10 -5.29 83.85
CA GLU A 910 -99.76 -5.84 85.16
C GLU A 910 -100.82 -6.85 85.62
N PRO A 911 -100.49 -8.15 85.82
CA PRO A 911 -101.48 -9.18 86.14
C PRO A 911 -101.97 -9.13 87.60
N ASP A 912 -101.12 -8.69 88.54
CA ASP A 912 -101.47 -8.63 89.96
C ASP A 912 -102.41 -7.45 90.25
N ALA A 913 -103.50 -7.73 90.97
CA ALA A 913 -104.56 -6.76 91.20
C ALA A 913 -104.13 -5.64 92.17
N ALA A 914 -103.22 -5.93 93.10
CA ALA A 914 -102.76 -4.96 94.10
C ALA A 914 -101.73 -3.99 93.50
N THR A 915 -100.74 -4.49 92.75
CA THR A 915 -99.80 -3.63 92.00
C THR A 915 -100.51 -2.84 90.92
N ARG A 916 -101.49 -3.43 90.22
CA ARG A 916 -102.34 -2.71 89.27
C ARG A 916 -103.12 -1.59 89.94
N ALA A 917 -103.70 -1.82 91.13
CA ALA A 917 -104.39 -0.78 91.89
C ALA A 917 -103.46 0.38 92.27
N ASN A 918 -102.23 0.08 92.70
CA ASN A 918 -101.22 1.10 93.00
C ASN A 918 -100.80 1.89 91.74
N GLY A 919 -100.58 1.21 90.62
CA GLY A 919 -100.27 1.84 89.34
C GLY A 919 -101.41 2.74 88.85
N LEU A 920 -102.66 2.29 88.97
CA LEU A 920 -103.85 3.09 88.64
C LEU A 920 -103.99 4.30 89.57
N ALA A 921 -103.66 4.18 90.86
CA ALA A 921 -103.66 5.32 91.78
C ALA A 921 -102.60 6.37 91.40
N SER A 922 -101.38 5.95 91.07
CA SER A 922 -100.33 6.84 90.57
C SER A 922 -100.70 7.49 89.24
N LEU A 923 -101.30 6.72 88.31
CA LEU A 923 -101.77 7.22 87.02
C LEU A 923 -102.91 8.24 87.19
N ALA A 924 -103.86 7.97 88.08
CA ALA A 924 -104.94 8.91 88.41
C ALA A 924 -104.42 10.21 89.03
N ALA A 925 -103.40 10.12 89.90
CA ALA A 925 -102.75 11.30 90.46
C ALA A 925 -102.08 12.14 89.37
N LEU A 926 -101.36 11.50 88.44
CA LEU A 926 -100.73 12.17 87.31
C LEU A 926 -101.77 12.79 86.36
N TYR A 927 -102.84 12.08 86.01
CA TYR A 927 -103.94 12.64 85.21
C TYR A 927 -104.64 13.81 85.90
N SER A 928 -104.73 13.82 87.24
CA SER A 928 -105.38 14.92 87.98
C SER A 928 -104.59 16.23 87.89
N GLN A 929 -103.27 16.14 87.76
CA GLN A 929 -102.39 17.30 87.59
C GLN A 929 -102.48 17.90 86.18
N MET A 930 -102.98 17.15 85.20
CA MET A 930 -103.16 17.62 83.82
C MET A 930 -104.57 18.18 83.59
N GLU A 931 -104.69 19.49 83.39
CA GLU A 931 -106.01 20.16 83.22
C GLU A 931 -106.87 19.53 82.11
N GLY A 932 -106.26 19.11 81.00
CA GLY A 932 -106.95 18.46 79.89
C GLY A 932 -107.33 16.99 80.10
N ARG A 933 -106.78 16.30 81.11
CA ARG A 933 -107.02 14.87 81.38
C ARG A 933 -107.72 14.60 82.71
N ARG A 934 -108.31 15.61 83.35
CA ARG A 934 -109.11 15.42 84.58
C ARG A 934 -110.28 14.44 84.40
N ALA A 935 -110.82 14.33 83.19
CA ALA A 935 -111.84 13.32 82.86
C ALA A 935 -111.27 11.88 82.89
N ASP A 936 -110.04 11.68 82.42
CA ASP A 936 -109.34 10.38 82.53
C ASP A 936 -108.97 10.07 83.98
N ALA A 937 -108.60 11.08 84.77
CA ALA A 937 -108.42 10.91 86.22
C ALA A 937 -109.70 10.42 86.90
N LEU A 938 -110.86 11.01 86.55
CA LEU A 938 -112.15 10.52 87.05
C LEU A 938 -112.44 9.09 86.57
N ARG A 939 -112.13 8.74 85.31
CA ARG A 939 -112.28 7.38 84.79
C ARG A 939 -111.46 6.37 85.59
N VAL A 940 -110.16 6.63 85.78
CA VAL A 940 -109.26 5.73 86.50
C VAL A 940 -109.63 5.65 87.98
N ARG A 941 -109.95 6.77 88.64
CA ARG A 941 -110.44 6.76 90.03
C ARG A 941 -111.75 5.99 90.19
N ARG A 942 -112.64 6.08 89.20
CA ARG A 942 -113.88 5.31 89.18
C ARG A 942 -113.60 3.81 89.09
N GLU A 943 -112.70 3.40 88.20
CA GLU A 943 -112.29 2.00 88.09
C GLU A 943 -111.66 1.50 89.40
N LEU A 944 -110.78 2.31 90.00
CA LEU A 944 -110.18 2.03 91.31
C LEU A 944 -111.27 1.91 92.41
N PHE A 945 -112.30 2.76 92.37
CA PHE A 945 -113.40 2.73 93.34
C PHE A 945 -114.29 1.50 93.16
N VAL A 946 -114.54 1.07 91.93
CA VAL A 946 -115.25 -0.18 91.66
C VAL A 946 -114.44 -1.38 92.15
N MET A 947 -113.10 -1.34 92.03
CA MET A 947 -112.21 -2.38 92.56
C MET A 947 -112.16 -2.39 94.10
N ASN A 948 -112.16 -1.22 94.73
CA ASN A 948 -112.09 -1.05 96.19
C ASN A 948 -113.29 -0.22 96.73
N PRO A 949 -114.50 -0.80 96.80
CA PRO A 949 -115.71 -0.07 97.18
C PRO A 949 -115.72 0.45 98.62
N GLU A 950 -114.92 -0.16 99.50
CA GLU A 950 -114.86 0.16 100.92
C GLU A 950 -113.99 1.39 101.23
N ASP A 951 -113.18 1.85 100.28
CA ASP A 951 -112.30 3.01 100.47
C ASP A 951 -113.12 4.31 100.51
N ALA A 952 -113.27 4.86 101.71
CA ALA A 952 -114.01 6.09 101.95
C ALA A 952 -113.32 7.34 101.39
N ALA A 953 -111.98 7.36 101.34
CA ALA A 953 -111.23 8.49 100.82
C ALA A 953 -111.40 8.57 99.30
N LEU A 954 -111.20 7.45 98.62
CA LEU A 954 -111.38 7.33 97.17
C LEU A 954 -112.82 7.64 96.75
N ARG A 955 -113.80 7.17 97.52
CA ARG A 955 -115.22 7.54 97.35
C ARG A 955 -115.43 9.04 97.37
N GLY A 956 -114.88 9.72 98.39
CA GLY A 956 -114.96 11.17 98.52
C GLY A 956 -114.29 11.89 97.35
N GLU A 957 -113.17 11.37 96.85
CA GLU A 957 -112.49 11.91 95.66
C GLU A 957 -113.31 11.74 94.38
N VAL A 958 -113.83 10.55 94.11
CA VAL A 958 -114.65 10.29 92.92
C VAL A 958 -115.89 11.17 92.90
N GLU A 959 -116.58 11.32 94.03
CA GLU A 959 -117.72 12.23 94.14
C GLU A 959 -117.35 13.69 93.93
N ARG A 960 -116.25 14.15 94.55
CA ARG A 960 -115.80 15.54 94.41
C ARG A 960 -115.42 15.86 92.97
N THR A 961 -114.58 15.03 92.37
CA THR A 961 -114.13 15.20 90.98
C THR A 961 -115.31 15.07 90.01
N GLY A 962 -116.26 14.17 90.30
CA GLY A 962 -117.51 14.04 89.55
C GLY A 962 -118.41 15.28 89.64
N ARG A 963 -118.52 15.92 90.81
CA ARG A 963 -119.27 17.19 90.96
C ARG A 963 -118.58 18.33 90.22
N GLU A 964 -117.26 18.45 90.37
CA GLU A 964 -116.45 19.49 89.71
C GLU A 964 -116.57 19.41 88.19
N LEU A 965 -116.50 18.20 87.62
CA LEU A 965 -116.65 17.98 86.18
C LEU A 965 -118.12 17.95 85.72
N GLN A 966 -119.09 18.15 86.62
CA GLN A 966 -120.53 17.97 86.38
C GLN A 966 -120.90 16.59 85.80
N ARG A 967 -120.09 15.57 86.09
CA ARG A 967 -120.25 14.18 85.66
C ARG A 967 -120.69 13.24 86.78
N MET A 968 -121.71 13.66 87.55
CA MET A 968 -122.30 12.81 88.59
C MET A 968 -123.03 11.59 88.01
N ASP A 969 -123.34 11.59 86.72
CA ASP A 969 -123.81 10.43 85.96
C ASP A 969 -122.79 9.27 86.02
N LEU A 970 -121.49 9.56 85.86
CA LEU A 970 -120.44 8.55 85.88
C LEU A 970 -120.19 8.00 87.29
N VAL A 971 -120.30 8.84 88.31
CA VAL A 971 -120.21 8.45 89.72
C VAL A 971 -121.38 7.55 90.10
N ALA A 972 -122.60 7.94 89.71
CA ALA A 972 -123.80 7.11 89.91
C ALA A 972 -123.68 5.76 89.18
N GLY A 973 -123.12 5.74 87.98
CA GLY A 973 -122.80 4.51 87.25
C GLY A 973 -121.86 3.59 88.03
N ALA A 974 -120.82 4.13 88.65
CA ALA A 974 -119.87 3.36 89.48
C ALA A 974 -120.55 2.69 90.67
N TYR A 975 -121.37 3.44 91.41
CA TYR A 975 -122.17 2.90 92.50
C TYR A 975 -123.16 1.85 92.02
N GLY A 976 -123.81 2.08 90.87
CA GLY A 976 -124.69 1.10 90.24
C GLY A 976 -123.96 -0.20 89.91
N GLN A 977 -122.72 -0.10 89.40
CA GLN A 977 -121.90 -1.25 89.07
C GLN A 977 -121.40 -2.00 90.31
N ILE A 978 -121.03 -1.29 91.38
CA ILE A 978 -120.70 -1.88 92.69
C ILE A 978 -121.91 -2.62 93.26
N LEU A 979 -123.11 -2.02 93.22
CA LEU A 979 -124.33 -2.66 93.69
C LEU A 979 -124.69 -3.89 92.87
N GLN A 980 -124.50 -3.85 91.55
CA GLN A 980 -124.66 -5.03 90.70
C GLN A 980 -123.62 -6.10 91.00
N ASN A 981 -122.37 -5.75 91.23
CA ASN A 981 -121.31 -6.69 91.58
C ASN A 981 -121.60 -7.33 92.95
N MET A 982 -122.06 -6.55 93.93
CA MET A 982 -122.51 -7.09 95.21
C MET A 982 -123.73 -7.99 95.06
N ARG A 983 -124.73 -7.61 94.27
CA ARG A 983 -125.89 -8.48 93.98
C ARG A 983 -125.49 -9.77 93.27
N ARG A 984 -124.61 -9.70 92.28
CA ARG A 984 -124.09 -10.90 91.60
C ARG A 984 -123.29 -11.78 92.55
N ALA A 985 -122.52 -11.18 93.46
CA ALA A 985 -121.81 -11.92 94.50
C ALA A 985 -122.79 -12.55 95.50
N GLU A 986 -123.90 -11.87 95.85
CA GLU A 986 -124.97 -12.42 96.67
C GLU A 986 -125.73 -13.55 95.95
N GLU A 987 -126.12 -13.37 94.70
CA GLU A 987 -126.78 -14.39 93.85
C GLU A 987 -125.86 -15.60 93.63
N ALA A 988 -124.55 -15.38 93.44
CA ALA A 988 -123.56 -16.45 93.34
C ALA A 988 -123.39 -17.19 94.68
N ALA A 989 -123.37 -16.48 95.81
CA ALA A 989 -123.31 -17.10 97.13
C ALA A 989 -124.59 -17.89 97.48
N GLU A 990 -125.77 -17.39 97.07
CA GLU A 990 -127.06 -18.08 97.22
C GLU A 990 -127.15 -19.31 96.31
N ALA A 991 -126.65 -19.25 95.08
CA ALA A 991 -126.58 -20.40 94.17
C ALA A 991 -125.60 -21.48 94.66
N GLU A 992 -124.55 -21.11 95.40
CA GLU A 992 -123.60 -22.01 96.06
C GLU A 992 -124.11 -22.57 97.42
N GLY A 993 -125.33 -22.22 97.85
CA GLY A 993 -125.94 -22.73 99.08
C GLY A 993 -125.36 -22.18 100.38
N ARG A 994 -124.61 -21.07 100.33
CA ARG A 994 -124.07 -20.38 101.52
C ARG A 994 -125.05 -19.32 102.00
N ALA A 995 -125.36 -19.31 103.31
CA ALA A 995 -126.24 -18.30 103.89
C ALA A 995 -125.59 -16.90 103.81
N VAL A 996 -126.26 -15.97 103.11
CA VAL A 996 -125.83 -14.57 103.05
C VAL A 996 -125.89 -13.96 104.44
N SER A 997 -124.75 -13.50 104.95
CA SER A 997 -124.62 -13.01 106.33
C SER A 997 -125.44 -11.73 106.59
N ARG A 998 -125.96 -11.56 107.81
CA ARG A 998 -126.79 -10.41 108.24
C ARG A 998 -126.11 -9.02 108.08
N SER A 999 -124.81 -8.94 107.79
CA SER A 999 -124.12 -7.68 107.48
C SER A 999 -124.39 -7.17 106.07
N SER A 1000 -124.70 -8.02 105.09
CA SER A 1000 -125.00 -7.58 103.72
C SER A 1000 -126.40 -6.96 103.59
N ARG A 1001 -127.37 -7.36 104.43
CA ARG A 1001 -128.69 -6.69 104.54
C ARG A 1001 -128.66 -5.33 105.25
N ARG A 1002 -127.56 -4.96 105.93
CA ARG A 1002 -127.43 -3.61 106.53
C ARG A 1002 -127.04 -2.55 105.49
N SER A 1003 -126.33 -2.90 104.42
CA SER A 1003 -125.99 -1.95 103.33
C SER A 1003 -127.20 -1.52 102.51
N THR A 1004 -128.24 -2.35 102.42
CA THR A 1004 -129.53 -1.98 101.79
C THR A 1004 -130.30 -0.89 102.55
N ARG A 1005 -130.03 -0.65 103.85
CA ARG A 1005 -130.67 0.43 104.62
C ARG A 1005 -129.91 1.75 104.62
N THR A 1006 -128.61 1.76 104.33
CA THR A 1006 -127.80 3.00 104.24
C THR A 1006 -127.86 3.69 102.87
N CYS A 1007 -128.51 3.08 101.87
CA CYS A 1007 -128.66 3.62 100.51
C CYS A 1007 -130.12 4.01 100.10
N CYS A 1008 -131.07 4.13 101.04
CA CYS A 1008 -132.44 4.58 100.72
C CYS A 1008 -132.62 6.11 100.94
N TRP A 1009 -132.87 6.84 99.84
CA TRP A 1009 -133.34 8.23 99.79
C TRP A 1009 -134.88 8.33 100.05
N PRO A 1010 -135.44 9.40 100.65
CA PRO A 1010 -136.90 9.56 100.79
C PRO A 1010 -137.56 10.11 99.50
N ALA A 1011 -138.78 9.64 99.18
CA ALA A 1011 -139.56 10.03 98.00
C ALA A 1011 -140.42 11.30 98.22
N PRO A 1012 -140.71 12.10 97.17
CA PRO A 1012 -141.86 12.99 97.13
C PRO A 1012 -143.02 12.48 96.24
N SER A 1013 -144.21 12.93 96.59
CA SER A 1013 -145.55 12.60 96.08
C SER A 1013 -145.91 13.13 94.68
N ARG A 1014 -146.67 12.29 93.96
CA ARG A 1014 -147.74 12.53 92.95
C ARG A 1014 -147.94 13.94 92.36
N CYS A 1015 -147.93 14.02 91.02
CA CYS A 1015 -149.04 14.39 90.11
C CYS A 1015 -148.45 14.48 88.69
N ALA A 1016 -148.74 13.58 87.74
CA ALA A 1016 -149.99 13.31 87.02
C ALA A 1016 -150.02 13.99 85.62
N THR A 1017 -150.00 13.13 84.58
CA THR A 1017 -150.75 13.16 83.29
C THR A 1017 -150.58 14.36 82.34
N THR A 1018 -150.22 14.17 81.06
CA THR A 1018 -151.06 13.66 79.94
C THR A 1018 -150.21 12.95 78.85
N SER A 1019 -150.50 11.70 78.44
CA SER A 1019 -151.29 11.25 77.25
C SER A 1019 -150.96 11.96 75.91
N SER A 1020 -150.53 11.29 74.83
CA SER A 1020 -151.40 10.40 74.02
C SER A 1020 -150.67 9.63 72.87
N SER A 1021 -150.99 8.33 72.73
CA SER A 1021 -151.35 7.64 71.45
C SER A 1021 -150.23 7.21 70.44
N THR A 1022 -150.25 6.10 69.65
CA THR A 1022 -151.14 4.93 69.46
C THR A 1022 -150.45 3.83 68.57
N THR A 1023 -150.77 2.54 68.85
CA THR A 1023 -150.99 1.35 67.95
C THR A 1023 -149.94 0.71 67.01
N ARG A 1024 -149.56 -0.57 67.32
CA ARG A 1024 -149.83 -1.91 66.67
C ARG A 1024 -149.97 -2.05 65.12
N PRO A 1025 -149.89 -3.27 64.47
CA PRO A 1025 -149.84 -4.66 65.00
C PRO A 1025 -148.92 -5.72 64.26
N ARG A 1026 -148.96 -6.97 64.79
CA ARG A 1026 -148.59 -8.37 64.33
C ARG A 1026 -149.06 -8.82 62.91
N PRO A 1027 -148.95 -10.10 62.40
CA PRO A 1027 -148.21 -11.37 62.77
C PRO A 1027 -147.67 -12.28 61.59
N ARG A 1028 -147.17 -13.51 61.92
CA ARG A 1028 -147.15 -14.84 61.19
C ARG A 1028 -145.84 -15.38 60.54
N SER A 1029 -145.70 -16.71 60.62
CA SER A 1029 -144.67 -17.72 60.21
C SER A 1029 -144.79 -18.18 58.73
N PRO A 1030 -144.19 -19.31 58.19
CA PRO A 1030 -143.07 -20.24 58.55
C PRO A 1030 -142.09 -20.66 57.38
N SER A 1031 -141.19 -21.65 57.63
CA SER A 1031 -140.60 -22.66 56.68
C SER A 1031 -139.43 -22.20 55.74
N CYS A 1032 -138.51 -23.00 55.18
CA CYS A 1032 -138.13 -24.43 55.25
C CYS A 1032 -136.75 -24.63 54.55
N SER A 1033 -136.09 -25.74 54.89
CA SER A 1033 -135.33 -26.70 54.04
C SER A 1033 -133.94 -26.38 53.41
N THR A 1034 -132.98 -27.27 53.77
CA THR A 1034 -132.00 -28.05 52.93
C THR A 1034 -130.94 -27.31 52.09
N ALA A 1035 -129.72 -27.81 51.81
CA ALA A 1035 -128.95 -29.01 52.15
C ALA A 1035 -127.47 -28.86 51.67
N THR A 1036 -126.62 -29.80 52.12
CA THR A 1036 -125.47 -30.46 51.42
C THR A 1036 -124.14 -29.72 51.11
N ARG A 1037 -123.05 -30.24 51.74
CA ARG A 1037 -121.74 -30.77 51.22
C ARG A 1037 -120.98 -30.04 50.06
N PRO A 1038 -119.66 -30.26 49.83
CA PRO A 1038 -118.64 -30.99 50.62
C PRO A 1038 -117.24 -30.31 50.71
N THR A 1039 -116.35 -31.00 51.42
CA THR A 1039 -114.88 -31.08 51.28
C THR A 1039 -114.36 -31.42 49.88
N ARG A 1040 -113.05 -31.15 49.65
CA ARG A 1040 -112.10 -31.72 48.65
C ARG A 1040 -112.03 -31.13 47.22
N SER A 1041 -110.79 -30.70 46.89
CA SER A 1041 -109.95 -31.09 45.74
C SER A 1041 -110.20 -30.59 44.30
N LEU A 1042 -109.06 -30.24 43.65
CA LEU A 1042 -108.70 -30.35 42.21
C LEU A 1042 -109.40 -29.32 41.29
N THR A 1043 -108.79 -28.64 40.32
CA THR A 1043 -107.66 -28.86 39.36
C THR A 1043 -107.53 -27.50 38.61
N THR A 1044 -106.46 -27.03 37.95
CA THR A 1044 -105.55 -27.65 36.97
C THR A 1044 -104.57 -26.56 36.48
N ARG A 1045 -103.34 -26.99 36.14
CA ARG A 1045 -102.44 -26.49 35.06
C ARG A 1045 -101.90 -25.05 35.19
N SER A 1046 -100.60 -24.78 35.14
CA SER A 1046 -99.47 -25.42 34.42
C SER A 1046 -98.17 -25.28 35.26
N THR A 1047 -97.53 -26.33 35.79
CA THR A 1047 -96.40 -27.07 35.15
C THR A 1047 -95.60 -26.21 34.16
N SER A 1048 -94.45 -25.68 34.57
CA SER A 1048 -93.13 -26.34 34.62
C SER A 1048 -92.30 -25.98 33.39
N CYS A 1049 -91.27 -25.17 33.59
CA CYS A 1049 -89.92 -25.70 33.76
C CYS A 1049 -89.11 -24.72 34.61
#